data_AF-F1W4D2-F1
#
_entry.id   AF-F1W4D2-F1
#
_cell.length_a   1.000
_cell.length_b   1.000
_cell.length_c   1.000
_cell.angle_alpha   90.00
_cell.angle_beta   90.00
_cell.angle_gamma   90.00
#
_symmetry.space_group_name_H-M   'P 1'
#
loop_
_entity.id
_entity.type
_entity.pdbx_description
1 polymer ?
#
loop_
_entity_poly.entity_id
_entity_poly.type
_entity_poly.pdbx_seq_one_letter_code
_entity_poly.pdbx_strand_id
1 'polypeptide(L)'
;MQNAVRLRIEGERVGLPGPALTPYLVGLLVMLGMLGTFMGMVVTLNGAVFALEKTTDLQAMRSALSMPVRGLGLAFGTSVAGVAASAMLGLMSALCRRERVLAAQLLDTRIATNLRRFSLAHQREETLKALQVQSQILPAVVDQLQAMMGRIETSNQQLGHQLSQRLLANQEGFHGHIKGVYTDLAQSVDKSLRESLSLSAQIAGDSIKPVVEAAMGTIAQESTLMHERMAGTVQRQLDGVSVRFDAAITTVADTWTSALANHEQASSRVVAGVDHALQAFNTTFEQRSIDFVATVSETYARLQAGHASSDNEKQQAWTQSLQAIATTLTSEWQHIGTQTLTQHRQLCDTLTRTVQEITGQAQMDATNSLAQTTQLIAGAEELMRSRITAEAKWIEQQRLAMDELASVLRVELGALRDDEAARADAAVERLAGLELALTRHLTTLGTALEEPITRLIHTASEAPRAAAEVIGQLRKEISSSVARDNELLEERSRIMETLNALLGAINHASVEQRAVIDTLVVSSATALEAAGKSFSENVATETAKLADIAAHVVSSAVDVSSLSEAFGFAVQSFNEGNEKLIANLQRIEGAMDKSMLRSDEQLAYYVAQAREIIDLSMTSQKEMAEQLRQLPGRQSMAAEEAGNG
;
A
#
# COMPACT_ATOMS: atom_id res chain seq x y z
N MET A 1 16.57 -19.08 -0.55
CA MET A 1 15.54 -20.13 -0.72
C MET A 1 14.23 -19.79 -0.04
N GLN A 2 14.23 -19.33 1.22
CA GLN A 2 13.00 -19.01 1.97
C GLN A 2 12.10 -17.98 1.27
N ASN A 3 12.69 -16.95 0.65
CA ASN A 3 11.93 -15.93 -0.10
C ASN A 3 11.19 -16.52 -1.31
N ALA A 4 11.88 -17.31 -2.16
CA ALA A 4 11.27 -17.92 -3.35
C ALA A 4 10.12 -18.91 -3.01
N VAL A 5 10.22 -19.61 -1.89
CA VAL A 5 9.15 -20.50 -1.41
C VAL A 5 7.96 -19.70 -0.90
N ARG A 6 8.21 -18.63 -0.13
CA ARG A 6 7.18 -17.72 0.37
C ARG A 6 6.39 -17.08 -0.77
N LEU A 7 7.07 -16.50 -1.76
CA LEU A 7 6.44 -15.86 -2.92
C LEU A 7 5.58 -16.87 -3.71
N ARG A 8 6.03 -18.12 -3.85
CA ARG A 8 5.21 -19.19 -4.46
C ARG A 8 3.96 -19.54 -3.65
N ILE A 9 4.05 -19.59 -2.32
CA ILE A 9 2.89 -19.82 -1.44
C ILE A 9 1.89 -18.65 -1.56
N GLU A 10 2.39 -17.44 -1.72
CA GLU A 10 1.60 -16.22 -1.93
C GLU A 10 0.97 -16.16 -3.34
N GLY A 11 1.39 -17.02 -4.27
CA GLY A 11 0.79 -17.19 -5.60
C GLY A 11 1.67 -16.75 -6.78
N GLU A 12 2.90 -16.30 -6.53
CA GLU A 12 3.83 -15.86 -7.58
C GLU A 12 4.57 -17.02 -8.25
N ARG A 13 4.83 -16.90 -9.56
CA ARG A 13 5.55 -17.93 -10.35
C ARG A 13 7.07 -17.69 -10.37
N VAL A 14 7.70 -17.72 -9.20
CA VAL A 14 9.15 -17.52 -9.05
C VAL A 14 9.93 -18.84 -9.20
N GLY A 15 11.08 -18.87 -9.87
CA GLY A 15 11.93 -20.07 -9.94
C GLY A 15 12.64 -20.37 -8.60
N LEU A 16 12.81 -21.65 -8.24
CA LEU A 16 13.70 -21.99 -7.12
C LEU A 16 15.14 -21.55 -7.47
N PRO A 17 15.98 -21.09 -6.52
CA PRO A 17 17.35 -20.68 -6.83
C PRO A 17 18.21 -21.87 -7.25
N GLY A 18 19.27 -21.63 -8.02
CA GLY A 18 20.29 -22.64 -8.28
C GLY A 18 21.59 -22.06 -8.80
N PRO A 19 22.52 -22.90 -9.26
CA PRO A 19 23.91 -22.50 -9.40
C PRO A 19 24.11 -21.63 -10.65
N ALA A 20 24.13 -20.31 -10.47
CA ALA A 20 24.25 -19.32 -11.54
C ALA A 20 25.64 -19.27 -12.19
N LEU A 21 26.68 -19.66 -11.43
CA LEU A 21 28.08 -19.58 -11.88
C LEU A 21 28.52 -20.76 -12.74
N THR A 22 27.76 -21.86 -12.78
CA THR A 22 28.19 -23.10 -13.44
C THR A 22 28.47 -22.95 -14.94
N PRO A 23 27.66 -22.25 -15.76
CA PRO A 23 27.97 -22.05 -17.17
C PRO A 23 29.29 -21.31 -17.40
N TYR A 24 29.59 -20.33 -16.55
CA TYR A 24 30.85 -19.57 -16.61
C TYR A 24 32.05 -20.44 -16.23
N LEU A 25 31.92 -21.25 -15.18
CA LEU A 25 32.99 -22.17 -14.76
C LEU A 25 33.26 -23.26 -15.81
N VAL A 26 32.22 -23.77 -16.46
CA VAL A 26 32.35 -24.71 -17.60
C VAL A 26 33.13 -24.06 -18.74
N GLY A 27 32.79 -22.83 -19.12
CA GLY A 27 33.52 -22.08 -20.15
C GLY A 27 34.98 -21.80 -19.76
N LEU A 28 35.21 -21.41 -18.51
CA LEU A 28 36.56 -21.14 -17.98
C LEU A 28 37.44 -22.40 -17.99
N LEU A 29 36.91 -23.56 -17.62
CA LEU A 29 37.64 -24.83 -17.63
C LEU A 29 38.08 -25.24 -19.04
N VAL A 30 37.23 -24.98 -20.05
CA VAL A 30 37.59 -25.21 -21.46
C VAL A 30 38.69 -24.25 -21.90
N MET A 31 38.55 -22.96 -21.59
CA MET A 31 39.57 -21.95 -21.91
C MET A 31 40.91 -22.26 -21.23
N LEU A 32 40.89 -22.74 -19.99
CA LEU A 32 42.09 -23.15 -19.25
C LEU A 32 42.76 -24.38 -19.89
N GLY A 33 41.98 -25.34 -20.39
CA GLY A 33 42.50 -26.47 -21.18
C GLY A 33 43.12 -26.03 -22.52
N MET A 34 42.51 -25.05 -23.19
CA MET A 34 43.08 -24.46 -24.42
C MET A 34 44.37 -23.68 -24.13
N LEU A 35 44.45 -22.96 -23.01
CA LEU A 35 45.66 -22.27 -22.58
C LEU A 35 46.81 -23.26 -22.29
N GLY A 36 46.50 -24.38 -21.62
CA GLY A 36 47.46 -25.46 -21.41
C GLY A 36 47.94 -26.09 -22.72
N THR A 37 47.05 -26.22 -23.71
CA THR A 37 47.39 -26.69 -25.06
C THR A 37 48.37 -25.73 -25.75
N PHE A 38 48.10 -24.44 -25.68
CA PHE A 38 48.98 -23.40 -26.22
C PHE A 38 50.37 -23.45 -25.56
N MET A 39 50.42 -23.53 -24.23
CA MET A 39 51.69 -23.58 -23.49
C MET A 39 52.50 -24.84 -23.83
N GLY A 40 51.84 -26.00 -23.94
CA GLY A 40 52.49 -27.24 -24.36
C GLY A 40 53.00 -27.20 -25.80
N MET A 41 52.30 -26.52 -26.72
CA MET A 41 52.79 -26.27 -28.08
C MET A 41 54.02 -25.34 -28.10
N VAL A 42 54.06 -24.30 -27.28
CA VAL A 42 55.26 -23.43 -27.16
C VAL A 42 56.47 -24.23 -26.69
N VAL A 43 56.31 -25.10 -25.68
CA VAL A 43 57.37 -26.02 -25.24
C VAL A 43 57.79 -26.99 -26.34
N THR A 44 56.83 -27.46 -27.14
CA THR A 44 57.09 -28.36 -28.28
C THR A 44 57.91 -27.67 -29.37
N LEU A 45 57.54 -26.45 -29.75
CA LEU A 45 58.22 -25.62 -30.74
C LEU A 45 59.64 -25.26 -30.30
N ASN A 46 59.82 -24.78 -29.07
CA ASN A 46 61.13 -24.47 -28.53
C ASN A 46 62.03 -25.71 -28.47
N GLY A 47 61.47 -26.86 -28.09
CA GLY A 47 62.19 -28.14 -28.10
C GLY A 47 62.59 -28.58 -29.51
N ALA A 48 61.75 -28.34 -30.52
CA ALA A 48 62.01 -28.72 -31.90
C ALA A 48 63.06 -27.80 -32.57
N VAL A 49 63.00 -26.49 -32.33
CA VAL A 49 64.01 -25.52 -32.81
C VAL A 49 65.37 -25.84 -32.19
N PHE A 50 65.43 -26.10 -30.88
CA PHE A 50 66.67 -26.49 -30.21
C PHE A 50 67.25 -27.81 -30.74
N ALA A 51 66.38 -28.76 -31.14
CA ALA A 51 66.79 -30.02 -31.74
C ALA A 51 67.42 -29.83 -33.14
N LEU A 52 66.91 -28.88 -33.93
CA LEU A 52 67.35 -28.57 -35.29
C LEU A 52 68.66 -27.76 -35.32
N GLU A 53 68.88 -26.85 -34.37
CA GLU A 53 70.06 -25.96 -34.38
C GLU A 53 71.36 -26.62 -33.87
N LYS A 54 71.27 -27.65 -33.02
CA LYS A 54 72.45 -28.16 -32.27
C LYS A 54 72.99 -29.53 -32.69
N THR A 55 72.44 -30.18 -33.71
CA THR A 55 72.65 -31.63 -33.85
C THR A 55 73.24 -32.05 -35.19
N THR A 56 74.52 -32.45 -35.18
CA THR A 56 75.22 -33.12 -36.30
C THR A 56 75.34 -34.64 -36.13
N ASP A 57 74.78 -35.22 -35.04
CA ASP A 57 74.84 -36.65 -34.70
C ASP A 57 73.43 -37.28 -34.60
N LEU A 58 73.25 -38.44 -35.24
CA LEU A 58 71.99 -39.17 -35.35
C LEU A 58 71.43 -39.62 -33.99
N GLN A 59 72.32 -39.88 -33.02
CA GLN A 59 71.94 -40.34 -31.68
C GLN A 59 71.47 -39.18 -30.78
N ALA A 60 72.07 -38.01 -30.93
CA ALA A 60 71.61 -36.76 -30.32
C ALA A 60 70.27 -36.29 -30.90
N MET A 61 70.00 -36.56 -32.18
CA MET A 61 68.73 -36.21 -32.85
C MET A 61 67.54 -36.97 -32.21
N ARG A 62 67.74 -38.26 -31.92
CA ARG A 62 66.72 -39.08 -31.24
C ARG A 62 66.44 -38.59 -29.81
N SER A 63 67.46 -38.17 -29.08
CA SER A 63 67.30 -37.59 -27.73
C SER A 63 66.60 -36.23 -27.77
N ALA A 64 66.92 -35.40 -28.77
CA ALA A 64 66.35 -34.07 -28.94
C ALA A 64 64.85 -34.09 -29.30
N LEU A 65 64.37 -35.15 -29.98
CA LEU A 65 62.95 -35.36 -30.26
C LEU A 65 62.08 -35.68 -29.01
N SER A 66 62.70 -36.03 -27.88
CA SER A 66 61.95 -36.37 -26.65
C SER A 66 61.27 -35.15 -26.00
N MET A 67 61.85 -33.95 -26.14
CA MET A 67 61.28 -32.70 -25.61
C MET A 67 60.01 -32.27 -26.36
N PRO A 68 59.99 -32.25 -27.70
CA PRO A 68 58.76 -32.06 -28.47
C PRO A 68 57.65 -33.05 -28.09
N VAL A 69 57.97 -34.34 -27.95
CA VAL A 69 56.98 -35.36 -27.57
C VAL A 69 56.41 -35.12 -26.17
N ARG A 70 57.24 -34.68 -25.20
CA ARG A 70 56.79 -34.30 -23.86
C ARG A 70 55.92 -33.03 -23.87
N GLY A 71 56.28 -32.02 -24.65
CA GLY A 71 55.48 -30.80 -24.83
C GLY A 71 54.11 -31.10 -25.43
N LEU A 72 54.05 -32.01 -26.42
CA LEU A 72 52.81 -32.47 -27.03
C LEU A 72 51.96 -33.25 -26.01
N GLY A 73 52.57 -34.14 -25.23
CA GLY A 73 51.89 -34.88 -24.17
C GLY A 73 51.29 -33.98 -23.08
N LEU A 74 51.98 -32.90 -22.72
CA LEU A 74 51.46 -31.87 -21.79
C LEU A 74 50.29 -31.08 -22.41
N ALA A 75 50.41 -30.68 -23.68
CA ALA A 75 49.34 -29.99 -24.40
C ALA A 75 48.06 -30.83 -24.44
N PHE A 76 48.16 -32.09 -24.85
CA PHE A 76 47.01 -33.01 -24.88
C PHE A 76 46.47 -33.31 -23.48
N GLY A 77 47.33 -33.54 -22.48
CA GLY A 77 46.91 -33.84 -21.11
C GLY A 77 46.09 -32.71 -20.47
N THR A 78 46.51 -31.46 -20.64
CA THR A 78 45.79 -30.28 -20.11
C THR A 78 44.47 -30.03 -20.85
N SER A 79 44.43 -30.26 -22.17
CA SER A 79 43.21 -30.18 -22.98
C SER A 79 42.16 -31.21 -22.54
N VAL A 80 42.57 -32.49 -22.41
CA VAL A 80 41.70 -33.57 -21.94
C VAL A 80 41.21 -33.31 -20.52
N ALA A 81 42.07 -32.81 -19.63
CA ALA A 81 41.67 -32.44 -18.28
C ALA A 81 40.63 -31.32 -18.25
N GLY A 82 40.80 -30.26 -19.05
CA GLY A 82 39.85 -29.15 -19.15
C GLY A 82 38.48 -29.57 -19.70
N VAL A 83 38.48 -30.39 -20.76
CA VAL A 83 37.24 -30.92 -21.37
C VAL A 83 36.54 -31.94 -20.46
N ALA A 84 37.28 -32.83 -19.80
CA ALA A 84 36.70 -33.80 -18.87
C ALA A 84 36.09 -33.10 -17.64
N ALA A 85 36.78 -32.11 -17.08
CA ALA A 85 36.28 -31.32 -15.96
C ALA A 85 35.03 -30.51 -16.34
N SER A 86 35.02 -29.88 -17.53
CA SER A 86 33.87 -29.13 -18.02
C SER A 86 32.66 -30.02 -18.31
N ALA A 87 32.88 -31.23 -18.85
CA ALA A 87 31.84 -32.23 -19.08
C ALA A 87 31.24 -32.77 -17.77
N MET A 88 32.07 -33.10 -16.78
CA MET A 88 31.59 -33.55 -15.45
C MET A 88 30.79 -32.45 -14.74
N LEU A 89 31.27 -31.21 -14.79
CA LEU A 89 30.57 -30.07 -14.21
C LEU A 89 29.25 -29.78 -14.94
N GLY A 90 29.23 -29.92 -16.28
CA GLY A 90 28.02 -29.84 -17.09
C GLY A 90 26.98 -30.91 -16.72
N LEU A 91 27.41 -32.16 -16.50
CA LEU A 91 26.54 -33.25 -16.05
C LEU A 91 25.97 -32.99 -14.66
N MET A 92 26.79 -32.54 -13.69
CA MET A 92 26.31 -32.16 -12.35
C MET A 92 25.30 -31.01 -12.42
N SER A 93 25.51 -30.03 -13.30
CA SER A 93 24.55 -28.94 -13.54
C SER A 93 23.20 -29.46 -14.04
N ALA A 94 23.21 -30.41 -14.98
CA ALA A 94 22.01 -31.01 -15.53
C ALA A 94 21.22 -31.82 -14.47
N LEU A 95 21.92 -32.60 -13.64
CA LEU A 95 21.32 -33.35 -12.53
C LEU A 95 20.71 -32.39 -11.48
N CYS A 96 21.44 -31.35 -11.08
CA CYS A 96 20.93 -30.33 -10.17
C CYS A 96 19.69 -29.61 -10.72
N ARG A 97 19.66 -29.33 -12.02
CA ARG A 97 18.48 -28.75 -12.69
C ARG A 97 17.28 -29.70 -12.63
N ARG A 98 17.48 -30.99 -12.87
CA ARG A 98 16.42 -32.01 -12.78
C ARG A 98 15.84 -32.10 -11.36
N GLU A 99 16.69 -32.21 -10.34
CA GLU A 99 16.25 -32.28 -8.93
C GLU A 99 15.50 -31.00 -8.52
N ARG A 100 15.95 -29.82 -8.96
CA ARG A 100 15.25 -28.56 -8.71
C ARG A 100 13.83 -28.53 -9.30
N VAL A 101 13.63 -29.09 -10.49
CA VAL A 101 12.31 -29.17 -11.11
C VAL A 101 11.39 -30.09 -10.30
N LEU A 102 11.89 -31.26 -9.87
CA LEU A 102 11.13 -32.18 -9.02
C LEU A 102 10.76 -31.55 -7.67
N ALA A 103 11.70 -30.86 -7.03
CA ALA A 103 11.45 -30.13 -5.79
C ALA A 103 10.40 -29.01 -5.97
N ALA A 104 10.44 -28.28 -7.08
CA ALA A 104 9.44 -27.27 -7.40
C ALA A 104 8.04 -27.89 -7.59
N GLN A 105 7.93 -29.02 -8.29
CA GLN A 105 6.65 -29.73 -8.49
C GLN A 105 6.07 -30.25 -7.17
N LEU A 106 6.90 -30.80 -6.29
CA LEU A 106 6.48 -31.26 -4.96
C LEU A 106 5.99 -30.07 -4.12
N LEU A 107 6.71 -28.94 -4.16
CA LEU A 107 6.30 -27.72 -3.48
C LEU A 107 4.95 -27.21 -4.01
N ASP A 108 4.75 -27.15 -5.32
CA ASP A 108 3.49 -26.70 -5.93
C ASP A 108 2.31 -27.59 -5.51
N THR A 109 2.53 -28.90 -5.41
CA THR A 109 1.52 -29.85 -4.90
C THR A 109 1.16 -29.57 -3.43
N ARG A 110 2.16 -29.22 -2.60
CA ARG A 110 1.95 -28.86 -1.19
C ARG A 110 1.29 -27.48 -1.05
N ILE A 111 1.60 -26.53 -1.93
CA ILE A 111 0.95 -25.21 -2.02
C ILE A 111 -0.54 -25.35 -2.31
N ALA A 112 -0.91 -26.22 -3.25
CA ALA A 112 -2.32 -26.46 -3.57
C ALA A 112 -3.12 -27.13 -2.44
N THR A 113 -2.44 -27.87 -1.56
CA THR A 113 -3.05 -28.66 -0.48
C THR A 113 -2.79 -28.04 0.89
N ASN A 114 -1.81 -28.54 1.64
CA ASN A 114 -1.60 -28.22 3.05
C ASN A 114 -1.16 -26.78 3.27
N LEU A 115 -0.42 -26.20 2.32
CA LEU A 115 0.10 -24.85 2.46
C LEU A 115 -0.86 -23.78 1.94
N ARG A 116 -1.94 -24.15 1.23
CA ARG A 116 -2.95 -23.22 0.71
C ARG A 116 -3.53 -22.33 1.81
N ARG A 117 -3.72 -22.89 3.00
CA ARG A 117 -4.26 -22.18 4.17
C ARG A 117 -3.42 -20.99 4.64
N PHE A 118 -2.12 -20.99 4.31
CA PHE A 118 -1.20 -19.92 4.66
C PHE A 118 -1.07 -18.88 3.54
N SER A 119 -1.73 -19.09 2.40
CA SER A 119 -1.78 -18.09 1.33
C SER A 119 -2.72 -16.95 1.72
N LEU A 120 -2.33 -15.71 1.39
CA LEU A 120 -3.16 -14.53 1.56
C LEU A 120 -4.48 -14.64 0.78
N ALA A 121 -4.45 -15.30 -0.38
CA ALA A 121 -5.64 -15.55 -1.19
C ALA A 121 -6.69 -16.40 -0.43
N HIS A 122 -6.28 -17.47 0.23
CA HIS A 122 -7.18 -18.29 1.03
C HIS A 122 -7.69 -17.56 2.27
N GLN A 123 -6.81 -16.80 2.96
CA GLN A 123 -7.23 -16.00 4.11
C GLN A 123 -8.31 -14.97 3.73
N ARG A 124 -8.17 -14.32 2.58
CA ARG A 124 -9.18 -13.41 2.01
C ARG A 124 -10.49 -14.12 1.69
N GLU A 125 -10.41 -15.31 1.09
CA GLU A 125 -11.61 -16.11 0.79
C GLU A 125 -12.37 -16.49 2.07
N GLU A 126 -11.66 -16.90 3.12
CA GLU A 126 -12.27 -17.23 4.41
C GLU A 126 -12.83 -16.00 5.13
N THR A 127 -12.17 -14.84 5.04
CA THR A 127 -12.74 -13.59 5.58
C THR A 127 -14.01 -13.17 4.85
N LEU A 128 -14.05 -13.32 3.52
CA LEU A 128 -15.25 -13.08 2.73
C LEU A 128 -16.39 -14.04 3.10
N LYS A 129 -16.09 -15.33 3.31
CA LYS A 129 -17.08 -16.30 3.80
C LYS A 129 -17.59 -15.92 5.20
N ALA A 130 -16.71 -15.52 6.11
CA ALA A 130 -17.11 -15.09 7.46
C ALA A 130 -18.03 -13.86 7.40
N LEU A 131 -17.70 -12.86 6.57
CA LEU A 131 -18.56 -11.69 6.34
C LEU A 131 -19.91 -12.07 5.72
N GLN A 132 -19.93 -13.01 4.78
CA GLN A 132 -21.17 -13.51 4.18
C GLN A 132 -22.06 -14.20 5.23
N VAL A 133 -21.49 -15.02 6.11
CA VAL A 133 -22.23 -15.66 7.22
C VAL A 133 -22.79 -14.61 8.17
N GLN A 134 -22.01 -13.58 8.51
CA GLN A 134 -22.48 -12.47 9.35
C GLN A 134 -23.68 -11.74 8.71
N SER A 135 -23.66 -11.52 7.39
CA SER A 135 -24.77 -10.90 6.67
C SER A 135 -26.07 -11.72 6.74
N GLN A 136 -25.97 -13.04 6.86
CA GLN A 136 -27.12 -13.94 6.97
C GLN A 136 -27.72 -13.98 8.39
N ILE A 137 -27.00 -13.52 9.41
CA ILE A 137 -27.49 -13.48 10.81
C ILE A 137 -28.29 -12.19 11.08
N LEU A 138 -28.03 -11.11 10.34
CA LEU A 138 -28.75 -9.84 10.47
C LEU A 138 -30.28 -9.95 10.33
N PRO A 139 -30.83 -10.69 9.34
CA PRO A 139 -32.27 -10.94 9.26
C PRO A 139 -32.86 -11.63 10.50
N ALA A 140 -32.14 -12.60 11.08
CA ALA A 140 -32.61 -13.30 12.28
C ALA A 140 -32.68 -12.36 13.50
N VAL A 141 -31.76 -11.40 13.62
CA VAL A 141 -31.82 -10.36 14.66
C VAL A 141 -33.03 -9.44 14.46
N VAL A 142 -33.32 -9.07 13.20
CA VAL A 142 -34.50 -8.27 12.86
C VAL A 142 -35.81 -9.01 13.18
N ASP A 143 -35.88 -10.30 12.83
CA ASP A 143 -37.03 -11.16 13.15
C ASP A 143 -37.23 -11.28 14.67
N GLN A 144 -36.14 -11.42 15.44
CA GLN A 144 -36.18 -11.49 16.90
C GLN A 144 -36.72 -10.19 17.52
N LEU A 145 -36.30 -9.03 16.99
CA LEU A 145 -36.78 -7.72 17.42
C LEU A 145 -38.25 -7.50 17.06
N GLN A 146 -38.69 -7.92 15.87
CA GLN A 146 -40.10 -7.89 15.49
C GLN A 146 -40.96 -8.80 16.38
N ALA A 147 -40.48 -10.01 16.70
CA ALA A 147 -41.17 -10.91 17.61
C ALA A 147 -41.28 -10.32 19.03
N MET A 148 -40.25 -9.59 19.49
CA MET A 148 -40.29 -8.91 20.78
C MET A 148 -41.30 -7.75 20.79
N MET A 149 -41.33 -6.93 19.73
CA MET A 149 -42.33 -5.87 19.57
C MET A 149 -43.76 -6.44 19.55
N GLY A 150 -43.99 -7.53 18.81
CA GLY A 150 -45.30 -8.20 18.80
C GLY A 150 -45.72 -8.73 20.18
N ARG A 151 -44.78 -9.27 20.98
CA ARG A 151 -45.08 -9.70 22.37
C ARG A 151 -45.44 -8.52 23.27
N ILE A 152 -44.74 -7.39 23.15
CA ILE A 152 -45.04 -6.18 23.93
C ILE A 152 -46.43 -5.65 23.58
N GLU A 153 -46.78 -5.59 22.29
CA GLU A 153 -48.10 -5.16 21.84
C GLU A 153 -49.22 -6.06 22.39
N THR A 154 -49.03 -7.38 22.31
CA THR A 154 -49.99 -8.36 22.83
C THR A 154 -50.15 -8.24 24.36
N SER A 155 -49.04 -8.03 25.08
CA SER A 155 -49.06 -7.84 26.54
C SER A 155 -49.78 -6.55 26.94
N ASN A 156 -49.60 -5.47 26.18
CA ASN A 156 -50.25 -4.18 26.45
C ASN A 156 -51.77 -4.25 26.20
N GLN A 157 -52.19 -4.98 25.16
CA GLN A 157 -53.62 -5.24 24.90
C GLN A 157 -54.27 -6.10 26.00
N GLN A 158 -53.56 -7.12 26.50
CA GLN A 158 -54.05 -7.95 27.61
C GLN A 158 -54.20 -7.15 28.92
N LEU A 159 -53.22 -6.29 29.25
CA LEU A 159 -53.30 -5.39 30.39
C LEU A 159 -54.49 -4.43 30.26
N GLY A 160 -54.71 -3.86 29.09
CA GLY A 160 -55.87 -3.00 28.81
C GLY A 160 -57.21 -3.72 29.03
N HIS A 161 -57.34 -4.96 28.57
CA HIS A 161 -58.55 -5.76 28.80
C HIS A 161 -58.77 -6.10 30.27
N GLN A 162 -57.72 -6.47 31.02
CA GLN A 162 -57.83 -6.76 32.46
C GLN A 162 -58.24 -5.52 33.26
N LEU A 163 -57.71 -4.35 32.92
CA LEU A 163 -58.02 -3.10 33.59
C LEU A 163 -59.47 -2.66 33.33
N SER A 164 -59.93 -2.82 32.08
CA SER A 164 -61.33 -2.59 31.70
C SER A 164 -62.31 -3.52 32.43
N GLN A 165 -61.99 -4.82 32.53
CA GLN A 165 -62.82 -5.78 33.28
C GLN A 165 -62.88 -5.45 34.77
N ARG A 166 -61.76 -5.04 35.39
CA ARG A 166 -61.74 -4.60 36.79
C ARG A 166 -62.60 -3.35 37.03
N LEU A 167 -62.58 -2.39 36.10
CA LEU A 167 -63.41 -1.18 36.20
C LEU A 167 -64.90 -1.49 36.13
N LEU A 168 -65.31 -2.37 35.21
CA LEU A 168 -66.70 -2.81 35.08
C LEU A 168 -67.17 -3.57 36.33
N ALA A 169 -66.36 -4.50 36.84
CA ALA A 169 -66.69 -5.26 38.05
C ALA A 169 -66.82 -4.35 39.29
N ASN A 170 -65.95 -3.33 39.42
CA ASN A 170 -66.05 -2.35 40.51
C ASN A 170 -67.30 -1.48 40.41
N GLN A 171 -67.72 -1.07 39.20
CA GLN A 171 -68.98 -0.34 39.03
C GLN A 171 -70.19 -1.19 39.42
N GLU A 172 -70.27 -2.44 38.96
CA GLU A 172 -71.37 -3.34 39.32
C GLU A 172 -71.42 -3.60 40.84
N GLY A 173 -70.26 -3.81 41.47
CA GLY A 173 -70.17 -4.00 42.92
C GLY A 173 -70.64 -2.78 43.72
N PHE A 174 -70.27 -1.58 43.28
CA PHE A 174 -70.71 -0.33 43.90
C PHE A 174 -72.23 -0.14 43.79
N HIS A 175 -72.81 -0.35 42.61
CA HIS A 175 -74.25 -0.25 42.40
C HIS A 175 -75.04 -1.28 43.23
N GLY A 176 -74.53 -2.51 43.33
CA GLY A 176 -75.11 -3.55 44.18
C GLY A 176 -75.07 -3.19 45.67
N HIS A 177 -73.93 -2.66 46.13
CA HIS A 177 -73.75 -2.28 47.53
C HIS A 177 -74.66 -1.12 47.94
N ILE A 178 -74.78 -0.07 47.10
CA ILE A 178 -75.72 1.05 47.37
C ILE A 178 -77.16 0.56 47.44
N LYS A 179 -77.57 -0.33 46.52
CA LYS A 179 -78.93 -0.88 46.52
C LYS A 179 -79.22 -1.69 47.80
N GLY A 180 -78.22 -2.43 48.30
CA GLY A 180 -78.31 -3.15 49.59
C GLY A 180 -78.51 -2.20 50.76
N VAL A 181 -77.63 -1.21 50.91
CA VAL A 181 -77.70 -0.23 52.03
C VAL A 181 -79.01 0.54 52.03
N TYR A 182 -79.53 0.93 50.86
CA TYR A 182 -80.83 1.61 50.76
C TYR A 182 -82.00 0.72 51.18
N THR A 183 -81.93 -0.57 50.86
CA THR A 183 -82.98 -1.55 51.21
C THR A 183 -82.95 -1.86 52.71
N ASP A 184 -81.77 -2.05 53.28
CA ASP A 184 -81.58 -2.30 54.71
C ASP A 184 -82.00 -1.08 55.55
N LEU A 185 -81.72 0.13 55.07
CA LEU A 185 -82.17 1.37 55.71
C LEU A 185 -83.70 1.49 55.68
N ALA A 186 -84.33 1.21 54.54
CA ALA A 186 -85.78 1.22 54.43
C ALA A 186 -86.45 0.20 55.37
N GLN A 187 -85.84 -0.98 55.52
CA GLN A 187 -86.34 -2.04 56.40
C GLN A 187 -86.13 -1.73 57.89
N SER A 188 -85.03 -1.07 58.24
CA SER A 188 -84.74 -0.56 59.59
C SER A 188 -85.72 0.54 60.01
N VAL A 189 -86.02 1.47 59.11
CA VAL A 189 -86.99 2.55 59.34
C VAL A 189 -88.41 2.00 59.48
N ASP A 190 -88.82 1.05 58.64
CA ASP A 190 -90.12 0.35 58.75
C ASP A 190 -90.26 -0.36 60.10
N LYS A 191 -89.20 -1.07 60.53
CA LYS A 191 -89.17 -1.77 61.82
C LYS A 191 -89.23 -0.82 63.01
N SER A 192 -88.47 0.28 62.96
CA SER A 192 -88.45 1.28 64.04
C SER A 192 -89.77 2.04 64.16
N LEU A 193 -90.47 2.30 63.05
CA LEU A 193 -91.81 2.89 63.06
C LEU A 193 -92.86 1.93 63.62
N ARG A 194 -92.80 0.64 63.28
CA ARG A 194 -93.69 -0.40 63.84
C ARG A 194 -93.50 -0.61 65.34
N GLU A 195 -92.25 -0.65 65.82
CA GLU A 195 -91.94 -0.79 67.25
C GLU A 195 -92.33 0.46 68.06
N SER A 196 -92.10 1.66 67.52
CA SER A 196 -92.45 2.93 68.18
C SER A 196 -93.97 3.16 68.25
N LEU A 197 -94.72 2.76 67.21
CA LEU A 197 -96.18 2.84 67.18
C LEU A 197 -96.83 1.82 68.13
N SER A 198 -96.22 0.64 68.32
CA SER A 198 -96.66 -0.36 69.29
C SER A 198 -96.41 0.05 70.75
N LEU A 199 -95.35 0.83 71.02
CA LEU A 199 -95.02 1.32 72.37
C LEU A 199 -95.87 2.55 72.77
N SER A 200 -96.31 3.34 71.79
CA SER A 200 -97.06 4.58 72.00
C SER A 200 -98.55 4.39 72.31
N ALA A 201 -99.10 3.18 72.10
CA ALA A 201 -100.52 2.89 72.36
C ALA A 201 -100.84 2.57 73.84
N GLN A 202 -99.85 2.45 74.72
CA GLN A 202 -100.06 1.95 76.09
C GLN A 202 -99.82 2.99 77.21
N ILE A 203 -99.33 4.21 76.90
CA ILE A 203 -99.14 5.27 77.91
C ILE A 203 -99.66 6.62 77.38
N ALA A 204 -100.92 6.91 77.75
CA ALA A 204 -101.48 8.24 78.03
C ALA A 204 -101.21 9.39 77.01
N GLY A 205 -102.08 9.49 76.00
CA GLY A 205 -103.32 10.26 76.19
C GLY A 205 -103.27 11.78 76.04
N ASP A 206 -102.69 12.57 76.94
CA ASP A 206 -103.13 13.98 77.07
C ASP A 206 -102.08 14.99 77.59
N SER A 207 -100.77 14.79 77.42
CA SER A 207 -99.79 15.79 77.94
C SER A 207 -98.54 16.11 77.12
N ILE A 208 -98.39 15.61 75.89
CA ILE A 208 -97.16 15.86 75.09
C ILE A 208 -97.44 16.49 73.73
N LYS A 209 -98.65 17.01 73.48
CA LYS A 209 -98.98 17.69 72.23
C LYS A 209 -98.13 18.96 71.96
N PRO A 210 -97.88 19.86 72.95
CA PRO A 210 -97.12 21.09 72.68
C PRO A 210 -95.61 20.87 72.57
N VAL A 211 -95.07 19.83 73.24
CA VAL A 211 -93.62 19.59 73.33
C VAL A 211 -93.10 18.88 72.06
N VAL A 212 -93.92 18.03 71.44
CA VAL A 212 -93.58 17.37 70.16
C VAL A 212 -93.72 18.34 68.98
N GLU A 213 -94.71 19.25 68.99
CA GLU A 213 -94.84 20.27 67.93
C GLU A 213 -93.65 21.25 67.94
N ALA A 214 -93.15 21.65 69.11
CA ALA A 214 -91.96 22.50 69.23
C ALA A 214 -90.66 21.75 68.84
N ALA A 215 -90.49 20.50 69.28
CA ALA A 215 -89.30 19.71 68.97
C ALA A 215 -89.23 19.29 67.49
N MET A 216 -90.36 18.95 66.87
CA MET A 216 -90.43 18.62 65.43
C MET A 216 -90.19 19.85 64.55
N GLY A 217 -90.60 21.05 64.97
CA GLY A 217 -90.28 22.30 64.26
C GLY A 217 -88.78 22.62 64.25
N THR A 218 -88.11 22.44 65.39
CA THR A 218 -86.65 22.68 65.50
C THR A 218 -85.84 21.60 64.80
N ILE A 219 -86.21 20.32 64.93
CA ILE A 219 -85.52 19.20 64.24
C ILE A 219 -85.76 19.24 62.73
N ALA A 220 -86.96 19.64 62.26
CA ALA A 220 -87.21 19.82 60.84
C ALA A 220 -86.34 20.94 60.26
N GLN A 221 -86.26 22.11 60.92
CA GLN A 221 -85.39 23.21 60.50
C GLN A 221 -83.90 22.85 60.55
N GLU A 222 -83.46 22.13 61.59
CA GLU A 222 -82.06 21.73 61.75
C GLU A 222 -81.67 20.63 60.74
N SER A 223 -82.61 19.75 60.37
CA SER A 223 -82.43 18.74 59.32
C SER A 223 -82.38 19.36 57.92
N THR A 224 -83.21 20.35 57.59
CA THR A 224 -83.09 21.07 56.30
C THR A 224 -81.78 21.85 56.21
N LEU A 225 -81.35 22.49 57.30
CA LEU A 225 -80.11 23.28 57.35
C LEU A 225 -78.86 22.37 57.32
N MET A 226 -78.93 21.19 57.95
CA MET A 226 -77.91 20.14 57.85
C MET A 226 -77.87 19.53 56.44
N HIS A 227 -79.02 19.25 55.82
CA HIS A 227 -79.09 18.77 54.43
C HIS A 227 -78.60 19.81 53.43
N GLU A 228 -78.94 21.09 53.58
CA GLU A 228 -78.40 22.18 52.74
C GLU A 228 -76.89 22.35 52.94
N ARG A 229 -76.39 22.25 54.18
CA ARG A 229 -74.94 22.29 54.43
C ARG A 229 -74.24 21.06 53.88
N MET A 230 -74.82 19.87 54.00
CA MET A 230 -74.21 18.63 53.54
C MET A 230 -74.28 18.53 52.01
N ALA A 231 -75.41 18.86 51.39
CA ALA A 231 -75.55 19.01 49.94
C ALA A 231 -74.60 20.09 49.41
N GLY A 232 -74.52 21.26 50.06
CA GLY A 232 -73.60 22.32 49.66
C GLY A 232 -72.12 21.97 49.85
N THR A 233 -71.78 21.08 50.80
CA THR A 233 -70.39 20.63 51.03
C THR A 233 -70.01 19.48 50.10
N VAL A 234 -70.94 18.56 49.82
CA VAL A 234 -70.78 17.49 48.82
C VAL A 234 -70.72 18.08 47.41
N GLN A 235 -71.55 19.07 47.09
CA GLN A 235 -71.50 19.81 45.83
C GLN A 235 -70.16 20.54 45.69
N ARG A 236 -69.70 21.27 46.72
CA ARG A 236 -68.36 21.91 46.70
C ARG A 236 -67.20 20.92 46.58
N GLN A 237 -67.32 19.73 47.16
CA GLN A 237 -66.34 18.66 47.03
C GLN A 237 -66.35 18.07 45.61
N LEU A 238 -67.52 17.80 45.04
CA LEU A 238 -67.66 17.31 43.65
C LEU A 238 -67.19 18.37 42.64
N ASP A 239 -67.54 19.64 42.83
CA ASP A 239 -67.06 20.74 42.01
C ASP A 239 -65.53 20.89 42.15
N GLY A 240 -64.99 20.79 43.38
CA GLY A 240 -63.54 20.83 43.62
C GLY A 240 -62.78 19.65 43.02
N VAL A 241 -63.37 18.45 43.02
CA VAL A 241 -62.82 17.26 42.36
C VAL A 241 -62.92 17.39 40.84
N SER A 242 -64.03 17.89 40.30
CA SER A 242 -64.20 18.11 38.86
C SER A 242 -63.23 19.17 38.34
N VAL A 243 -63.06 20.28 39.07
CA VAL A 243 -62.07 21.32 38.75
C VAL A 243 -60.65 20.79 38.84
N ARG A 244 -60.32 19.95 39.84
CA ARG A 244 -58.99 19.30 39.92
C ARG A 244 -58.78 18.27 38.81
N PHE A 245 -59.82 17.55 38.39
CA PHE A 245 -59.74 16.62 37.26
C PHE A 245 -59.56 17.36 35.94
N ASP A 246 -60.33 18.43 35.70
CA ASP A 246 -60.14 19.27 34.52
C ASP A 246 -58.74 19.88 34.52
N ALA A 247 -58.26 20.40 35.65
CA ALA A 247 -56.91 20.93 35.77
C ALA A 247 -55.84 19.84 35.53
N ALA A 248 -56.03 18.62 36.02
CA ALA A 248 -55.11 17.51 35.80
C ALA A 248 -55.10 17.04 34.34
N ILE A 249 -56.27 16.92 33.69
CA ILE A 249 -56.40 16.56 32.27
C ILE A 249 -55.74 17.64 31.40
N THR A 250 -55.98 18.92 31.72
CA THR A 250 -55.37 20.05 31.01
C THR A 250 -53.85 20.05 31.22
N THR A 251 -53.37 19.83 32.45
CA THR A 251 -51.93 19.75 32.74
C THR A 251 -51.29 18.59 31.99
N VAL A 252 -51.90 17.40 31.97
CA VAL A 252 -51.39 16.24 31.25
C VAL A 252 -51.37 16.51 29.74
N ALA A 253 -52.42 17.12 29.18
CA ALA A 253 -52.48 17.51 27.77
C ALA A 253 -51.40 18.55 27.42
N ASP A 254 -51.21 19.58 28.25
CA ASP A 254 -50.16 20.59 28.06
C ASP A 254 -48.76 19.99 28.17
N THR A 255 -48.56 19.05 29.10
CA THR A 255 -47.28 18.36 29.28
C THR A 255 -46.98 17.46 28.07
N TRP A 256 -47.99 16.76 27.54
CA TRP A 256 -47.85 15.97 26.32
C TRP A 256 -47.61 16.84 25.09
N THR A 257 -48.29 17.97 24.98
CA THR A 257 -48.11 18.93 23.88
C THR A 257 -46.72 19.55 23.93
N SER A 258 -46.23 19.90 25.12
CA SER A 258 -44.85 20.36 25.33
C SER A 258 -43.81 19.28 25.04
N ALA A 259 -44.06 18.03 25.44
CA ALA A 259 -43.17 16.92 25.14
C ALA A 259 -43.11 16.64 23.63
N LEU A 260 -44.24 16.72 22.93
CA LEU A 260 -44.31 16.55 21.48
C LEU A 260 -43.59 17.69 20.75
N ALA A 261 -43.79 18.95 21.19
CA ALA A 261 -43.08 20.11 20.65
C ALA A 261 -41.55 20.01 20.89
N ASN A 262 -41.13 19.56 22.08
CA ASN A 262 -39.72 19.32 22.38
C ASN A 262 -39.14 18.18 21.54
N HIS A 263 -39.92 17.13 21.29
CA HIS A 263 -39.51 16.02 20.43
C HIS A 263 -39.40 16.45 18.96
N GLU A 264 -40.36 17.23 18.44
CA GLU A 264 -40.32 17.80 17.10
C GLU A 264 -39.09 18.72 16.93
N GLN A 265 -38.82 19.58 17.92
CA GLN A 265 -37.66 20.47 17.90
C GLN A 265 -36.33 19.70 18.00
N ALA A 266 -36.27 18.64 18.80
CA ALA A 266 -35.09 17.77 18.89
C ALA A 266 -34.86 17.00 17.58
N SER A 267 -35.92 16.45 16.98
CA SER A 267 -35.88 15.78 15.68
C SER A 267 -35.43 16.74 14.58
N SER A 268 -35.98 17.95 14.54
CA SER A 268 -35.57 19.05 13.65
C SER A 268 -34.07 19.37 13.81
N ARG A 269 -33.56 19.48 15.04
CA ARG A 269 -32.12 19.71 15.29
C ARG A 269 -31.26 18.55 14.82
N VAL A 270 -31.70 17.30 14.99
CA VAL A 270 -30.97 16.13 14.51
C VAL A 270 -30.92 16.13 12.98
N VAL A 271 -32.04 16.37 12.29
CA VAL A 271 -32.09 16.45 10.83
C VAL A 271 -31.20 17.59 10.31
N ALA A 272 -31.28 18.77 10.94
CA ALA A 272 -30.41 19.89 10.59
C ALA A 272 -28.93 19.60 10.84
N GLY A 273 -28.60 18.90 11.94
CA GLY A 273 -27.25 18.48 12.26
C GLY A 273 -26.68 17.48 11.25
N VAL A 274 -27.51 16.52 10.79
CA VAL A 274 -27.14 15.57 9.73
C VAL A 274 -26.93 16.29 8.39
N ASP A 275 -27.84 17.20 8.02
CA ASP A 275 -27.71 17.99 6.79
C ASP A 275 -26.42 18.83 6.80
N HIS A 276 -26.14 19.50 7.92
CA HIS A 276 -24.93 20.31 8.08
C HIS A 276 -23.65 19.45 8.07
N ALA A 277 -23.69 18.24 8.64
CA ALA A 277 -22.56 17.31 8.61
C ALA A 277 -22.31 16.78 7.19
N LEU A 278 -23.36 16.44 6.45
CA LEU A 278 -23.26 16.01 5.05
C LEU A 278 -22.76 17.13 4.13
N GLN A 279 -23.23 18.37 4.33
CA GLN A 279 -22.70 19.53 3.61
C GLN A 279 -21.22 19.76 3.93
N ALA A 280 -20.85 19.77 5.22
CA ALA A 280 -19.46 19.96 5.62
C ALA A 280 -18.54 18.86 5.06
N PHE A 281 -19.00 17.60 5.07
CA PHE A 281 -18.31 16.49 4.42
C PHE A 281 -18.15 16.72 2.92
N ASN A 282 -19.21 17.11 2.22
CA ASN A 282 -19.17 17.31 0.78
C ASN A 282 -18.24 18.47 0.39
N THR A 283 -18.28 19.60 1.10
CA THR A 283 -17.37 20.73 0.90
C THR A 283 -15.92 20.33 1.17
N THR A 284 -15.66 19.61 2.27
CA THR A 284 -14.30 19.14 2.59
C THR A 284 -13.79 18.15 1.54
N PHE A 285 -14.66 17.25 1.06
CA PHE A 285 -14.34 16.28 0.02
C PHE A 285 -14.05 16.97 -1.32
N GLU A 286 -14.86 17.94 -1.72
CA GLU A 286 -14.66 18.75 -2.92
C GLU A 286 -13.33 19.51 -2.85
N GLN A 287 -13.06 20.17 -1.73
CA GLN A 287 -11.83 20.94 -1.54
C GLN A 287 -10.58 20.04 -1.57
N ARG A 288 -10.59 18.91 -0.86
CA ARG A 288 -9.49 17.94 -0.90
C ARG A 288 -9.30 17.33 -2.29
N SER A 289 -10.38 17.13 -3.04
CA SER A 289 -10.32 16.62 -4.42
C SER A 289 -9.68 17.64 -5.35
N ILE A 290 -10.04 18.93 -5.23
CA ILE A 290 -9.43 20.04 -5.96
C ILE A 290 -7.94 20.14 -5.63
N ASP A 291 -7.59 20.13 -4.34
CA ASP A 291 -6.19 20.21 -3.89
C ASP A 291 -5.35 19.02 -4.39
N PHE A 292 -5.95 17.82 -4.37
CA PHE A 292 -5.29 16.62 -4.90
C PHE A 292 -5.05 16.72 -6.41
N VAL A 293 -6.06 17.12 -7.20
CA VAL A 293 -5.92 17.32 -8.65
C VAL A 293 -4.90 18.41 -8.96
N ALA A 294 -4.90 19.51 -8.20
CA ALA A 294 -3.91 20.59 -8.34
C ALA A 294 -2.49 20.07 -8.05
N THR A 295 -2.30 19.30 -6.98
CA THR A 295 -1.00 18.72 -6.62
C THR A 295 -0.51 17.72 -7.67
N VAL A 296 -1.39 16.88 -8.20
CA VAL A 296 -1.05 15.94 -9.28
C VAL A 296 -0.71 16.69 -10.57
N SER A 297 -1.47 17.72 -10.93
CA SER A 297 -1.18 18.57 -12.10
C SER A 297 0.17 19.29 -11.96
N GLU A 298 0.46 19.84 -10.77
CA GLU A 298 1.72 20.52 -10.50
C GLU A 298 2.91 19.56 -10.54
N THR A 299 2.79 18.38 -9.92
CA THR A 299 3.85 17.35 -9.96
C THR A 299 4.07 16.84 -11.38
N TYR A 300 3.02 16.65 -12.17
CA TYR A 300 3.13 16.29 -13.58
C TYR A 300 3.80 17.39 -14.41
N ALA A 301 3.43 18.66 -14.21
CA ALA A 301 4.07 19.79 -14.87
C ALA A 301 5.56 19.91 -14.52
N ARG A 302 5.91 19.67 -13.25
CA ARG A 302 7.31 19.66 -12.76
C ARG A 302 8.12 18.53 -13.39
N LEU A 303 7.53 17.33 -13.48
CA LEU A 303 8.16 16.19 -14.14
C LEU A 303 8.39 16.45 -15.64
N GLN A 304 7.39 17.01 -16.33
CA GLN A 304 7.49 17.31 -17.76
C GLN A 304 8.50 18.42 -18.05
N ALA A 305 8.59 19.45 -17.20
CA ALA A 305 9.65 20.46 -17.27
C ALA A 305 11.05 19.86 -17.05
N GLY A 306 11.17 18.93 -16.09
CA GLY A 306 12.42 18.19 -15.85
C GLY A 306 12.86 17.35 -17.06
N HIS A 307 11.92 16.64 -17.70
CA HIS A 307 12.19 15.90 -18.94
C HIS A 307 12.62 16.82 -20.08
N ALA A 308 11.91 17.93 -20.30
CA ALA A 308 12.27 18.90 -21.34
C ALA A 308 13.67 19.51 -21.11
N SER A 309 14.03 19.78 -19.85
CA SER A 309 15.38 20.26 -19.49
C SER A 309 16.45 19.23 -19.81
N SER A 310 16.26 17.98 -19.38
CA SER A 310 17.23 16.90 -19.62
C SER A 310 17.41 16.60 -21.11
N ASP A 311 16.32 16.63 -21.88
CA ASP A 311 16.39 16.43 -23.33
C ASP A 311 17.11 17.59 -24.03
N ASN A 312 16.90 18.84 -23.58
CA ASN A 312 17.59 20.00 -24.11
C ASN A 312 19.09 19.98 -23.77
N GLU A 313 19.46 19.55 -22.56
CA GLU A 313 20.86 19.33 -22.16
C GLU A 313 21.53 18.24 -23.02
N LYS A 314 20.85 17.11 -23.25
CA LYS A 314 21.35 16.04 -24.13
C LYS A 314 21.49 16.54 -25.57
N GLN A 315 20.52 17.31 -26.07
CA GLN A 315 20.54 17.85 -27.43
C GLN A 315 21.66 18.89 -27.59
N GLN A 316 21.90 19.75 -26.58
CA GLN A 316 23.04 20.65 -26.56
C GLN A 316 24.37 19.89 -26.51
N ALA A 317 24.51 18.91 -25.63
CA ALA A 317 25.72 18.10 -25.54
C ALA A 317 26.00 17.36 -26.85
N TRP A 318 24.95 16.80 -27.49
CA TRP A 318 25.07 16.16 -28.78
C TRP A 318 25.43 17.15 -29.90
N THR A 319 24.81 18.33 -29.92
CA THR A 319 25.13 19.39 -30.89
C THR A 319 26.57 19.88 -30.71
N GLN A 320 27.02 20.06 -29.47
CA GLN A 320 28.40 20.43 -29.16
C GLN A 320 29.38 19.35 -29.59
N SER A 321 29.05 18.06 -29.39
CA SER A 321 29.85 16.94 -29.87
C SER A 321 29.92 16.91 -31.41
N LEU A 322 28.79 17.07 -32.10
CA LEU A 322 28.76 17.15 -33.56
C LEU A 322 29.53 18.36 -34.09
N GLN A 323 29.46 19.50 -33.40
CA GLN A 323 30.21 20.70 -33.78
C GLN A 323 31.70 20.55 -33.48
N ALA A 324 32.07 19.88 -32.39
CA ALA A 324 33.46 19.50 -32.09
C ALA A 324 34.00 18.52 -33.15
N ILE A 325 33.21 17.53 -33.56
CA ILE A 325 33.56 16.61 -34.65
C ILE A 325 33.69 17.35 -35.98
N ALA A 326 32.74 18.23 -36.31
CA ALA A 326 32.77 19.00 -37.56
C ALA A 326 33.95 19.99 -37.59
N THR A 327 34.26 20.66 -36.48
CA THR A 327 35.43 21.54 -36.37
C THR A 327 36.73 20.74 -36.42
N THR A 328 36.79 19.58 -35.77
CA THR A 328 37.94 18.66 -35.85
C THR A 328 38.13 18.18 -37.29
N LEU A 329 37.09 17.68 -37.96
CA LEU A 329 37.14 17.27 -39.37
C LEU A 329 37.50 18.42 -40.31
N THR A 330 36.96 19.62 -40.11
CA THR A 330 37.31 20.78 -40.95
C THR A 330 38.75 21.21 -40.71
N SER A 331 39.21 21.16 -39.46
CA SER A 331 40.59 21.45 -39.08
C SER A 331 41.54 20.39 -39.62
N GLU A 332 41.20 19.09 -39.55
CA GLU A 332 41.98 17.99 -40.11
C GLU A 332 41.99 18.05 -41.63
N TRP A 333 40.88 18.40 -42.28
CA TRP A 333 40.82 18.50 -43.74
C TRP A 333 41.55 19.74 -44.28
N GLN A 334 41.49 20.89 -43.58
CA GLN A 334 42.33 22.05 -43.88
C GLN A 334 43.80 21.78 -43.53
N HIS A 335 44.08 21.07 -42.44
CA HIS A 335 45.43 20.70 -42.02
C HIS A 335 46.05 19.71 -43.01
N ILE A 336 45.30 18.73 -43.51
CA ILE A 336 45.72 17.77 -44.54
C ILE A 336 45.81 18.46 -45.91
N GLY A 337 44.88 19.36 -46.25
CA GLY A 337 44.91 20.11 -47.51
C GLY A 337 46.09 21.08 -47.59
N THR A 338 46.40 21.77 -46.49
CA THR A 338 47.59 22.63 -46.37
C THR A 338 48.87 21.83 -46.14
N GLN A 339 48.84 20.70 -45.42
CA GLN A 339 49.97 19.77 -45.31
C GLN A 339 50.30 19.13 -46.65
N THR A 340 49.33 18.78 -47.51
CA THR A 340 49.63 18.11 -48.79
C THR A 340 50.27 19.08 -49.78
N LEU A 341 49.81 20.34 -49.81
CA LEU A 341 50.34 21.38 -50.69
C LEU A 341 51.66 21.97 -50.16
N THR A 342 51.82 22.02 -48.83
CA THR A 342 53.07 22.43 -48.15
C THR A 342 54.09 21.29 -48.12
N GLN A 343 53.71 20.01 -47.97
CA GLN A 343 54.61 18.85 -48.02
C GLN A 343 55.23 18.71 -49.40
N HIS A 344 54.48 18.88 -50.49
CA HIS A 344 55.05 18.81 -51.84
C HIS A 344 56.06 19.94 -52.15
N ARG A 345 55.95 21.08 -51.46
CA ARG A 345 56.84 22.24 -51.64
C ARG A 345 58.01 22.26 -50.63
N GLN A 346 57.74 21.84 -49.39
CA GLN A 346 58.74 21.65 -48.34
C GLN A 346 59.59 20.40 -48.55
N LEU A 347 59.13 19.31 -49.18
CA LEU A 347 60.00 18.15 -49.45
C LEU A 347 61.22 18.56 -50.28
N CYS A 348 61.02 19.44 -51.27
CA CYS A 348 62.07 19.94 -52.14
C CYS A 348 63.02 20.93 -51.43
N ASP A 349 62.51 21.81 -50.57
CA ASP A 349 63.33 22.83 -49.89
C ASP A 349 63.95 22.33 -48.56
N THR A 350 63.31 21.36 -47.91
CA THR A 350 63.72 20.83 -46.58
C THR A 350 64.81 19.78 -46.70
N LEU A 351 64.88 19.00 -47.79
CA LEU A 351 66.00 18.09 -48.07
C LEU A 351 67.35 18.82 -48.17
N THR A 352 67.34 20.08 -48.63
CA THR A 352 68.55 20.88 -48.83
C THR A 352 69.01 21.59 -47.54
N ARG A 353 68.08 21.97 -46.66
CA ARG A 353 68.37 22.75 -45.43
C ARG A 353 68.57 21.87 -44.17
N THR A 354 67.89 20.72 -44.08
CA THR A 354 67.99 19.79 -42.92
C THR A 354 69.38 19.20 -42.70
N VAL A 355 70.22 19.12 -43.74
CA VAL A 355 71.60 18.63 -43.59
C VAL A 355 72.51 19.64 -42.85
N GLN A 356 72.14 20.92 -42.80
CA GLN A 356 73.03 21.98 -42.25
C GLN A 356 72.58 22.52 -40.87
N GLU A 357 71.29 22.49 -40.52
CA GLU A 357 70.80 23.05 -39.24
C GLU A 357 70.69 22.02 -38.09
N ILE A 358 70.54 20.72 -38.40
CA ILE A 358 70.42 19.65 -37.38
C ILE A 358 71.68 19.56 -36.50
N THR A 359 72.86 19.86 -37.05
CA THR A 359 74.14 19.79 -36.32
C THR A 359 74.33 20.94 -35.32
N GLY A 360 73.61 22.07 -35.48
CA GLY A 360 73.72 23.24 -34.60
C GLY A 360 72.62 23.33 -33.53
N GLN A 361 71.40 22.91 -33.85
CA GLN A 361 70.24 23.09 -32.97
C GLN A 361 70.16 22.07 -31.82
N ALA A 362 70.69 20.85 -32.02
CA ALA A 362 70.66 19.79 -31.02
C ALA A 362 71.42 20.11 -29.72
N GLN A 363 72.39 21.04 -29.77
CA GLN A 363 73.23 21.39 -28.62
C GLN A 363 72.63 22.52 -27.75
N MET A 364 71.71 23.33 -28.28
CA MET A 364 71.03 24.39 -27.52
C MET A 364 69.70 23.94 -26.89
N ASP A 365 68.96 23.04 -27.56
CA ASP A 365 67.64 22.58 -27.09
C ASP A 365 67.72 21.71 -25.82
N ALA A 366 68.82 20.96 -25.63
CA ALA A 366 69.05 20.15 -24.43
C ALA A 366 69.20 21.00 -23.15
N THR A 367 69.81 22.19 -23.24
CA THR A 367 69.98 23.12 -22.11
C THR A 367 68.69 23.85 -21.72
N ASN A 368 67.78 24.11 -22.66
CA ASN A 368 66.51 24.81 -22.39
C ASN A 368 65.41 23.88 -21.86
N SER A 369 65.39 22.63 -22.29
CA SER A 369 64.37 21.65 -21.84
C SER A 369 64.51 21.28 -20.35
N LEU A 370 65.74 21.32 -19.81
CA LEU A 370 66.01 21.04 -18.39
C LEU A 370 65.57 22.20 -17.46
N ALA A 371 65.55 23.44 -17.97
CA ALA A 371 65.09 24.61 -17.23
C ALA A 371 63.55 24.68 -17.15
N GLN A 372 62.84 24.34 -18.23
CA GLN A 372 61.37 24.38 -18.30
C GLN A 372 60.70 23.29 -17.45
N THR A 373 61.32 22.11 -17.36
CA THR A 373 60.85 21.02 -16.48
C THR A 373 60.95 21.37 -15.00
N THR A 374 61.98 22.14 -14.60
CA THR A 374 62.14 22.64 -13.23
C THR A 374 61.07 23.69 -12.86
N GLN A 375 60.65 24.54 -13.81
CA GLN A 375 59.60 25.54 -13.60
C GLN A 375 58.18 24.93 -13.49
N LEU A 376 57.89 23.87 -14.26
CA LEU A 376 56.59 23.21 -14.21
C LEU A 376 56.33 22.48 -12.88
N ILE A 377 57.38 21.90 -12.28
CA ILE A 377 57.27 21.23 -10.98
C ILE A 377 56.99 22.24 -9.86
N ALA A 378 57.68 23.40 -9.87
CA ALA A 378 57.42 24.47 -8.89
C ALA A 378 56.01 25.08 -9.02
N GLY A 379 55.48 25.20 -10.24
CA GLY A 379 54.11 25.69 -10.48
C GLY A 379 53.03 24.73 -9.99
N ALA A 380 53.23 23.42 -10.14
CA ALA A 380 52.30 22.41 -9.63
C ALA A 380 52.25 22.38 -8.10
N GLU A 381 53.39 22.58 -7.43
CA GLU A 381 53.50 22.57 -5.97
C GLU A 381 52.77 23.76 -5.32
N GLU A 382 52.84 24.94 -5.94
CA GLU A 382 52.15 26.15 -5.48
C GLU A 382 50.63 26.04 -5.64
N LEU A 383 50.17 25.45 -6.75
CA LEU A 383 48.74 25.23 -7.02
C LEU A 383 48.14 24.26 -5.99
N MET A 384 48.88 23.21 -5.63
CA MET A 384 48.47 22.23 -4.60
C MET A 384 48.36 22.88 -3.21
N ARG A 385 49.31 23.75 -2.83
CA ARG A 385 49.23 24.51 -1.56
C ARG A 385 48.04 25.47 -1.51
N SER A 386 47.76 26.16 -2.60
CA SER A 386 46.60 27.08 -2.67
C SER A 386 45.28 26.33 -2.45
N ARG A 387 45.13 25.14 -3.04
CA ARG A 387 43.93 24.29 -2.94
C ARG A 387 43.70 23.81 -1.50
N ILE A 388 44.75 23.34 -0.83
CA ILE A 388 44.67 22.88 0.58
C ILE A 388 44.23 24.03 1.50
N THR A 389 44.76 25.25 1.32
CA THR A 389 44.36 26.40 2.14
C THR A 389 42.93 26.88 1.87
N ALA A 390 42.45 26.76 0.63
CA ALA A 390 41.08 27.11 0.27
C ALA A 390 40.06 26.12 0.87
N GLU A 391 40.35 24.82 0.79
CA GLU A 391 39.50 23.76 1.36
C GLU A 391 39.43 23.88 2.90
N ALA A 392 40.55 24.16 3.58
CA ALA A 392 40.57 24.35 5.03
C ALA A 392 39.72 25.55 5.48
N LYS A 393 39.75 26.68 4.73
CA LYS A 393 38.91 27.86 5.03
C LYS A 393 37.42 27.59 4.83
N TRP A 394 37.08 26.82 3.80
CA TRP A 394 35.68 26.48 3.51
C TRP A 394 35.07 25.58 4.61
N ILE A 395 35.84 24.60 5.10
CA ILE A 395 35.40 23.72 6.20
C ILE A 395 35.16 24.52 7.49
N GLU A 396 36.03 25.48 7.83
CA GLU A 396 35.86 26.29 9.05
C GLU A 396 34.65 27.24 8.96
N GLN A 397 34.37 27.79 7.77
CA GLN A 397 33.18 28.62 7.56
C GLN A 397 31.88 27.82 7.70
N GLN A 398 31.85 26.59 7.20
CA GLN A 398 30.71 25.68 7.40
C GLN A 398 30.51 25.32 8.88
N ARG A 399 31.61 25.08 9.62
CA ARG A 399 31.54 24.78 11.05
C ARG A 399 30.95 25.93 11.87
N LEU A 400 31.40 27.16 11.61
CA LEU A 400 30.89 28.36 12.29
C LEU A 400 29.40 28.61 12.00
N ALA A 401 28.96 28.42 10.76
CA ALA A 401 27.55 28.55 10.39
C ALA A 401 26.66 27.52 11.09
N MET A 402 27.13 26.27 11.25
CA MET A 402 26.40 25.23 11.97
C MET A 402 26.33 25.49 13.48
N ASP A 403 27.39 26.04 14.10
CA ASP A 403 27.40 26.42 15.51
C ASP A 403 26.44 27.60 15.79
N GLU A 404 26.36 28.57 14.87
CA GLU A 404 25.41 29.69 14.98
C GLU A 404 23.95 29.20 14.90
N LEU A 405 23.65 28.30 13.97
CA LEU A 405 22.33 27.68 13.82
C LEU A 405 21.93 26.88 15.08
N ALA A 406 22.86 26.12 15.65
CA ALA A 406 22.65 25.37 16.89
C ALA A 406 22.41 26.28 18.10
N SER A 407 23.10 27.44 18.14
CA SER A 407 22.90 28.47 19.17
C SER A 407 21.49 29.07 19.12
N VAL A 408 21.03 29.49 17.94
CA VAL A 408 19.68 30.07 17.77
C VAL A 408 18.61 29.06 18.18
N LEU A 409 18.73 27.81 17.74
CA LEU A 409 17.75 26.77 18.08
C LEU A 409 17.67 26.52 19.59
N ARG A 410 18.82 26.57 20.30
CA ARG A 410 18.89 26.35 21.74
C ARG A 410 18.27 27.51 22.53
N VAL A 411 18.39 28.75 22.04
CA VAL A 411 17.76 29.93 22.65
C VAL A 411 16.24 29.90 22.49
N GLU A 412 15.74 29.62 21.27
CA GLU A 412 14.30 29.56 21.01
C GLU A 412 13.61 28.42 21.78
N LEU A 413 14.24 27.24 21.87
CA LEU A 413 13.73 26.14 22.69
C LEU A 413 13.75 26.44 24.19
N GLY A 414 14.71 27.25 24.65
CA GLY A 414 14.76 27.74 26.03
C GLY A 414 13.59 28.68 26.35
N ALA A 415 13.33 29.64 25.46
CA ALA A 415 12.23 30.59 25.61
C ALA A 415 10.86 29.89 25.63
N LEU A 416 10.67 28.88 24.79
CA LEU A 416 9.42 28.12 24.74
C LEU A 416 9.15 27.36 26.06
N ARG A 417 10.20 26.77 26.65
CA ARG A 417 10.11 26.04 27.92
C ARG A 417 9.76 26.95 29.10
N ASP A 418 10.34 28.14 29.13
CA ASP A 418 10.08 29.11 30.21
C ASP A 418 8.63 29.66 30.13
N ASP A 419 8.09 29.83 28.92
CA ASP A 419 6.70 30.25 28.70
C ASP A 419 5.68 29.16 29.08
N GLU A 420 6.02 27.87 28.89
CA GLU A 420 5.21 26.75 29.37
C GLU A 420 5.22 26.63 30.91
N ALA A 421 6.35 26.89 31.56
CA ALA A 421 6.44 26.90 33.02
C ALA A 421 5.56 28.01 33.64
N ALA A 422 5.56 29.21 33.06
CA ALA A 422 4.73 30.32 33.50
C ALA A 422 3.22 30.02 33.38
N ARG A 423 2.79 29.31 32.32
CA ARG A 423 1.39 28.88 32.15
C ARG A 423 0.98 27.82 33.17
N ALA A 424 1.89 26.91 33.52
CA ALA A 424 1.64 25.88 34.53
C ALA A 424 1.44 26.50 35.93
N ASP A 425 2.27 27.45 36.32
CA ASP A 425 2.15 28.15 37.62
C ASP A 425 0.82 28.93 37.72
N ALA A 426 0.41 29.61 36.65
CA ALA A 426 -0.86 30.33 36.60
C ALA A 426 -2.09 29.40 36.73
N ALA A 427 -1.99 28.15 36.24
CA ALA A 427 -3.06 27.16 36.37
C ALA A 427 -3.19 26.63 37.81
N VAL A 428 -2.06 26.46 38.51
CA VAL A 428 -2.02 26.01 39.92
C VAL A 428 -2.63 27.06 40.86
N GLU A 429 -2.33 28.35 40.65
CA GLU A 429 -2.93 29.44 41.45
C GLU A 429 -4.46 29.48 41.32
N ARG A 430 -4.99 29.22 40.11
CA ARG A 430 -6.42 29.26 39.82
C ARG A 430 -7.18 28.10 40.47
N LEU A 431 -6.55 26.94 40.61
CA LEU A 431 -7.09 25.80 41.34
C LEU A 431 -7.15 26.06 42.85
N ALA A 432 -6.10 26.66 43.43
CA ALA A 432 -6.09 27.03 44.85
C ALA A 432 -7.20 28.06 45.19
N GLY A 433 -7.50 28.98 44.28
CA GLY A 433 -8.60 29.95 44.45
C GLY A 433 -10.00 29.31 44.47
N LEU A 434 -10.22 28.23 43.73
CA LEU A 434 -11.51 27.52 43.69
C LEU A 434 -11.76 26.68 44.94
N GLU A 435 -10.71 26.08 45.50
CA GLU A 435 -10.79 25.26 46.72
C GLU A 435 -11.17 26.10 47.95
N LEU A 436 -10.65 27.33 48.03
CA LEU A 436 -10.97 28.28 49.10
C LEU A 436 -12.42 28.79 49.02
N ALA A 437 -12.99 28.89 47.81
CA ALA A 437 -14.39 29.28 47.61
C ALA A 437 -15.38 28.15 48.00
N LEU A 438 -15.04 26.89 47.72
CA LEU A 438 -15.87 25.73 48.06
C LEU A 438 -16.00 25.55 49.59
N THR A 439 -14.89 25.73 50.30
CA THR A 439 -14.84 25.60 51.76
C THR A 439 -15.73 26.65 52.45
N ARG A 440 -15.75 27.88 51.94
CA ARG A 440 -16.59 28.97 52.45
C ARG A 440 -18.08 28.67 52.31
N HIS A 441 -18.52 28.05 51.20
CA HIS A 441 -19.92 27.73 50.96
C HIS A 441 -20.48 26.62 51.87
N LEU A 442 -19.65 25.63 52.24
CA LEU A 442 -20.07 24.53 53.12
C LEU A 442 -20.28 24.98 54.58
N THR A 443 -19.50 25.95 55.07
CA THR A 443 -19.70 26.54 56.40
C THR A 443 -21.00 27.34 56.53
N THR A 444 -21.43 28.04 55.47
CA THR A 444 -22.66 28.86 55.47
C THR A 444 -23.94 28.01 55.47
N LEU A 445 -23.88 26.79 54.93
CA LEU A 445 -25.03 25.86 54.90
C LEU A 445 -25.24 25.18 56.27
N GLY A 446 -24.17 24.96 57.03
CA GLY A 446 -24.22 24.32 58.36
C GLY A 446 -24.91 25.17 59.44
N THR A 447 -24.88 26.50 59.31
CA THR A 447 -25.46 27.43 60.31
C THR A 447 -26.95 27.74 60.09
N ALA A 448 -27.56 27.29 58.98
CA ALA A 448 -28.93 27.68 58.59
C ALA A 448 -30.02 26.65 59.00
N LEU A 449 -29.65 25.54 59.65
CA LEU A 449 -30.55 24.41 59.93
C LEU A 449 -30.86 24.16 61.42
N GLU A 450 -30.37 25.00 62.33
CA GLU A 450 -30.50 24.79 63.78
C GLU A 450 -31.85 25.27 64.39
N GLU A 451 -32.58 26.14 63.70
CA GLU A 451 -33.78 26.82 64.23
C GLU A 451 -35.17 26.18 63.96
N PRO A 452 -35.38 25.34 62.93
CA PRO A 452 -36.71 24.76 62.66
C PRO A 452 -37.06 23.53 63.50
N ILE A 453 -36.07 22.77 63.99
CA ILE A 453 -36.28 21.47 64.64
C ILE A 453 -36.77 21.63 66.10
N THR A 454 -36.51 22.77 66.74
CA THR A 454 -36.87 23.02 68.14
C THR A 454 -38.34 23.43 68.33
N ARG A 455 -39.07 23.81 67.26
CA ARG A 455 -40.46 24.31 67.34
C ARG A 455 -41.55 23.23 67.17
N LEU A 456 -41.19 21.99 66.84
CA LEU A 456 -42.15 20.91 66.52
C LEU A 456 -42.48 19.99 67.72
N ILE A 457 -41.79 20.14 68.84
CA ILE A 457 -41.90 19.23 69.99
C ILE A 457 -42.88 19.73 71.09
N HIS A 458 -43.37 20.97 71.02
CA HIS A 458 -44.14 21.57 72.14
C HIS A 458 -45.68 21.56 71.98
N THR A 459 -46.25 21.24 70.81
CA THR A 459 -47.66 21.58 70.52
C THR A 459 -48.57 20.37 70.22
N ALA A 460 -48.45 19.27 70.95
CA ALA A 460 -49.36 18.13 70.79
C ALA A 460 -49.54 17.29 72.07
N SER A 461 -50.23 17.82 73.10
CA SER A 461 -50.49 17.03 74.32
C SER A 461 -51.87 17.14 74.98
N GLU A 462 -52.93 17.68 74.34
CA GLU A 462 -54.25 17.74 75.01
C GLU A 462 -55.47 17.33 74.16
N ALA A 463 -55.38 16.22 73.43
CA ALA A 463 -56.54 15.52 72.84
C ALA A 463 -56.78 14.04 73.23
N PRO A 464 -55.91 13.31 73.98
CA PRO A 464 -55.96 11.84 73.99
C PRO A 464 -56.96 11.23 75.00
N ARG A 465 -58.08 11.90 75.31
CA ARG A 465 -59.10 11.35 76.22
C ARG A 465 -60.45 11.09 75.56
N ALA A 466 -60.78 11.77 74.45
CA ALA A 466 -62.03 11.54 73.71
C ALA A 466 -61.89 10.50 72.57
N ALA A 467 -60.66 10.19 72.13
CA ALA A 467 -60.41 9.24 71.05
C ALA A 467 -60.54 7.76 71.48
N ALA A 468 -60.55 7.46 72.79
CA ALA A 468 -60.47 6.09 73.30
C ALA A 468 -61.68 5.20 72.96
N GLU A 469 -62.88 5.77 72.78
CA GLU A 469 -64.06 4.98 72.38
C GLU A 469 -64.19 4.81 70.85
N VAL A 470 -63.74 5.80 70.07
CA VAL A 470 -63.71 5.71 68.59
C VAL A 470 -62.60 4.74 68.14
N ILE A 471 -61.49 4.66 68.89
CA ILE A 471 -60.37 3.72 68.63
C ILE A 471 -60.81 2.24 68.67
N GLY A 472 -61.90 1.89 69.36
CA GLY A 472 -62.41 0.50 69.39
C GLY A 472 -63.00 0.02 68.07
N GLN A 473 -63.76 0.88 67.39
CA GLN A 473 -64.33 0.58 66.06
C GLN A 473 -63.33 0.91 64.94
N LEU A 474 -62.54 1.97 65.09
CA LEU A 474 -61.46 2.31 64.16
C LEU A 474 -60.37 1.22 64.15
N ARG A 475 -60.08 0.53 65.27
CA ARG A 475 -59.07 -0.57 65.31
C ARG A 475 -59.46 -1.77 64.44
N LYS A 476 -60.75 -2.02 64.19
CA LYS A 476 -61.21 -3.15 63.36
C LYS A 476 -61.18 -2.81 61.86
N GLU A 477 -61.54 -1.57 61.48
CA GLU A 477 -61.37 -1.09 60.10
C GLU A 477 -59.91 -0.75 59.76
N ILE A 478 -59.16 -0.12 60.67
CA ILE A 478 -57.70 0.12 60.55
C ILE A 478 -56.96 -1.21 60.48
N SER A 479 -57.35 -2.28 61.17
CA SER A 479 -56.66 -3.57 61.00
C SER A 479 -56.88 -4.18 59.61
N SER A 480 -57.99 -3.86 58.92
CA SER A 480 -58.22 -4.27 57.52
C SER A 480 -57.59 -3.28 56.52
N SER A 481 -57.58 -1.99 56.83
CA SER A 481 -56.99 -0.91 56.03
C SER A 481 -55.47 -0.91 56.13
N VAL A 482 -54.89 -1.23 57.28
CA VAL A 482 -53.44 -1.40 57.49
C VAL A 482 -52.97 -2.72 56.92
N ALA A 483 -53.79 -3.78 56.89
CA ALA A 483 -53.45 -4.98 56.11
C ALA A 483 -53.43 -4.68 54.60
N ARG A 484 -54.40 -3.89 54.10
CA ARG A 484 -54.48 -3.49 52.70
C ARG A 484 -53.43 -2.43 52.32
N ASP A 485 -53.13 -1.49 53.21
CA ASP A 485 -52.05 -0.51 53.06
C ASP A 485 -50.69 -1.16 53.25
N ASN A 486 -50.55 -2.20 54.09
CA ASN A 486 -49.33 -3.01 54.14
C ASN A 486 -49.19 -3.83 52.87
N GLU A 487 -50.25 -4.42 52.31
CA GLU A 487 -50.19 -5.06 50.98
C GLU A 487 -49.83 -4.05 49.89
N LEU A 488 -50.39 -2.84 49.91
CA LEU A 488 -50.04 -1.79 48.95
C LEU A 488 -48.64 -1.23 49.19
N LEU A 489 -48.17 -1.13 50.44
CA LEU A 489 -46.79 -0.74 50.78
C LEU A 489 -45.80 -1.85 50.46
N GLU A 490 -46.19 -3.12 50.58
CA GLU A 490 -45.40 -4.29 50.22
C GLU A 490 -45.35 -4.44 48.69
N GLU A 491 -46.45 -4.16 47.99
CA GLU A 491 -46.51 -4.09 46.53
C GLU A 491 -45.76 -2.87 46.00
N ARG A 492 -45.82 -1.72 46.68
CA ARG A 492 -45.03 -0.53 46.35
C ARG A 492 -43.56 -0.69 46.71
N SER A 493 -43.24 -1.41 47.79
CA SER A 493 -41.87 -1.81 48.15
C SER A 493 -41.34 -2.80 47.12
N ARG A 494 -42.14 -3.76 46.67
CA ARG A 494 -41.80 -4.72 45.62
C ARG A 494 -41.65 -4.05 44.26
N ILE A 495 -42.49 -3.07 43.93
CA ILE A 495 -42.36 -2.23 42.74
C ILE A 495 -41.08 -1.38 42.84
N MET A 496 -40.77 -0.79 43.99
CA MET A 496 -39.52 -0.05 44.18
C MET A 496 -38.31 -0.98 44.15
N GLU A 497 -38.41 -2.20 44.67
CA GLU A 497 -37.34 -3.20 44.62
C GLU A 497 -37.12 -3.69 43.19
N THR A 498 -38.18 -3.89 42.41
CA THR A 498 -38.06 -4.19 40.96
C THR A 498 -37.58 -2.99 40.16
N LEU A 499 -38.00 -1.76 40.47
CA LEU A 499 -37.47 -0.54 39.86
C LEU A 499 -36.00 -0.36 40.20
N ASN A 500 -35.58 -0.64 41.43
CA ASN A 500 -34.20 -0.53 41.88
C ASN A 500 -33.34 -1.66 41.30
N ALA A 501 -33.90 -2.86 41.12
CA ALA A 501 -33.26 -3.95 40.39
C ALA A 501 -33.15 -3.66 38.90
N LEU A 502 -34.17 -3.05 38.28
CA LEU A 502 -34.14 -2.59 36.88
C LEU A 502 -33.17 -1.42 36.69
N LEU A 503 -33.14 -0.45 37.61
CA LEU A 503 -32.14 0.63 37.64
C LEU A 503 -30.74 0.09 37.84
N GLY A 504 -30.57 -0.91 38.72
CA GLY A 504 -29.32 -1.64 38.92
C GLY A 504 -28.90 -2.40 37.67
N ALA A 505 -29.82 -3.08 37.00
CA ALA A 505 -29.57 -3.81 35.76
C ALA A 505 -29.27 -2.86 34.59
N ILE A 506 -29.95 -1.71 34.50
CA ILE A 506 -29.67 -0.68 33.49
C ILE A 506 -28.31 -0.02 33.76
N ASN A 507 -27.99 0.31 35.02
CA ASN A 507 -26.67 0.84 35.35
C ASN A 507 -25.57 -0.20 35.08
N HIS A 508 -25.79 -1.46 35.44
CA HIS A 508 -24.84 -2.54 35.18
C HIS A 508 -24.66 -2.78 33.68
N ALA A 509 -25.75 -2.84 32.92
CA ALA A 509 -25.73 -2.96 31.46
C ALA A 509 -25.08 -1.74 30.79
N SER A 510 -25.28 -0.53 31.32
CA SER A 510 -24.67 0.69 30.80
C SER A 510 -23.16 0.75 31.11
N VAL A 511 -22.75 0.25 32.28
CA VAL A 511 -21.33 0.08 32.65
C VAL A 511 -20.66 -1.02 31.81
N GLU A 512 -21.33 -2.16 31.60
CA GLU A 512 -20.85 -3.21 30.69
C GLU A 512 -20.78 -2.73 29.24
N GLN A 513 -21.80 -2.02 28.75
CA GLN A 513 -21.77 -1.41 27.42
C GLN A 513 -20.63 -0.42 27.29
N ARG A 514 -20.36 0.41 28.31
CA ARG A 514 -19.23 1.34 28.31
C ARG A 514 -17.89 0.62 28.33
N ALA A 515 -17.77 -0.47 29.08
CA ALA A 515 -16.56 -1.31 29.09
C ALA A 515 -16.36 -2.03 27.74
N VAL A 516 -17.42 -2.50 27.09
CA VAL A 516 -17.38 -3.09 25.75
C VAL A 516 -17.02 -2.03 24.71
N ILE A 517 -17.58 -0.82 24.80
CA ILE A 517 -17.24 0.31 23.93
C ILE A 517 -15.77 0.71 24.12
N ASP A 518 -15.28 0.83 25.35
CA ASP A 518 -13.86 1.12 25.62
C ASP A 518 -12.97 0.01 25.05
N THR A 519 -13.37 -1.26 25.20
CA THR A 519 -12.64 -2.39 24.61
C THR A 519 -12.67 -2.33 23.07
N LEU A 520 -13.79 -1.95 22.46
CA LEU A 520 -13.94 -1.78 21.01
C LEU A 520 -13.10 -0.62 20.49
N VAL A 521 -13.07 0.50 21.21
CA VAL A 521 -12.27 1.70 20.89
C VAL A 521 -10.78 1.38 21.01
N VAL A 522 -10.35 0.71 22.07
CA VAL A 522 -8.95 0.28 22.25
C VAL A 522 -8.56 -0.77 21.20
N SER A 523 -9.43 -1.73 20.90
CA SER A 523 -9.18 -2.72 19.84
C SER A 523 -9.13 -2.10 18.45
N SER A 524 -9.97 -1.09 18.19
CA SER A 524 -9.98 -0.36 16.92
C SER A 524 -8.73 0.51 16.79
N ALA A 525 -8.30 1.18 17.87
CA ALA A 525 -7.07 1.97 17.89
C ALA A 525 -5.83 1.09 17.64
N THR A 526 -5.74 -0.06 18.31
CA THR A 526 -4.64 -1.02 18.10
C THR A 526 -4.68 -1.67 16.71
N ALA A 527 -5.87 -1.97 16.17
CA ALA A 527 -6.02 -2.45 14.80
C ALA A 527 -5.65 -1.37 13.76
N LEU A 528 -6.01 -0.11 14.00
CA LEU A 528 -5.63 1.01 13.13
C LEU A 528 -4.11 1.25 13.15
N GLU A 529 -3.49 1.17 14.32
CA GLU A 529 -2.05 1.32 14.49
C GLU A 529 -1.29 0.16 13.82
N ALA A 530 -1.76 -1.07 13.99
CA ALA A 530 -1.20 -2.24 13.30
C ALA A 530 -1.36 -2.14 11.77
N ALA A 531 -2.52 -1.69 11.31
CA ALA A 531 -2.78 -1.46 9.89
C ALA A 531 -1.89 -0.33 9.32
N GLY A 532 -1.73 0.77 10.05
CA GLY A 532 -0.84 1.88 9.67
C GLY A 532 0.62 1.46 9.59
N LYS A 533 1.08 0.67 10.57
CA LYS A 533 2.45 0.13 10.57
C LYS A 533 2.68 -0.85 9.42
N SER A 534 1.74 -1.78 9.19
CA SER A 534 1.82 -2.74 8.10
C SER A 534 1.72 -2.07 6.72
N PHE A 535 0.89 -1.02 6.59
CA PHE A 535 0.81 -0.20 5.38
C PHE A 535 2.13 0.53 5.12
N SER A 536 2.73 1.14 6.15
CA SER A 536 4.01 1.84 6.02
C SER A 536 5.15 0.89 5.64
N GLU A 537 5.22 -0.30 6.26
CA GLU A 537 6.18 -1.35 5.91
C GLU A 537 5.97 -1.88 4.48
N ASN A 538 4.72 -2.07 4.04
CA ASN A 538 4.41 -2.49 2.68
C ASN A 538 4.76 -1.40 1.66
N VAL A 539 4.47 -0.14 1.95
CA VAL A 539 4.85 0.99 1.08
C VAL A 539 6.37 1.10 0.98
N ALA A 540 7.11 0.97 2.08
CA ALA A 540 8.57 0.96 2.07
C ALA A 540 9.12 -0.22 1.23
N THR A 541 8.53 -1.41 1.39
CA THR A 541 8.92 -2.61 0.65
C THR A 541 8.63 -2.48 -0.85
N GLU A 542 7.46 -1.97 -1.23
CA GLU A 542 7.11 -1.75 -2.63
C GLU A 542 7.90 -0.60 -3.27
N THR A 543 8.24 0.43 -2.50
CA THR A 543 9.15 1.50 -2.97
C THR A 543 10.55 0.94 -3.23
N ALA A 544 11.05 0.05 -2.37
CA ALA A 544 12.32 -0.64 -2.59
C ALA A 544 12.28 -1.55 -3.82
N LYS A 545 11.19 -2.31 -4.03
CA LYS A 545 11.01 -3.11 -5.25
C LYS A 545 10.93 -2.24 -6.51
N LEU A 546 10.23 -1.12 -6.46
CA LEU A 546 10.16 -0.16 -7.58
C LEU A 546 11.54 0.42 -7.91
N ALA A 547 12.35 0.73 -6.90
CA ALA A 547 13.74 1.15 -7.10
C ALA A 547 14.58 0.05 -7.75
N ASP A 548 14.40 -1.21 -7.35
CA ASP A 548 15.09 -2.37 -7.93
C ASP A 548 14.65 -2.64 -9.38
N ILE A 549 13.35 -2.50 -9.67
CA ILE A 549 12.80 -2.57 -11.03
C ILE A 549 13.35 -1.44 -11.90
N ALA A 550 13.43 -0.21 -11.37
CA ALA A 550 14.02 0.92 -12.08
C ALA A 550 15.51 0.67 -12.38
N ALA A 551 16.27 0.11 -11.43
CA ALA A 551 17.64 -0.30 -11.64
C ALA A 551 17.76 -1.38 -12.73
N HIS A 552 16.84 -2.36 -12.74
CA HIS A 552 16.77 -3.39 -13.78
C HIS A 552 16.41 -2.84 -15.16
N VAL A 553 15.54 -1.82 -15.24
CA VAL A 553 15.21 -1.15 -16.51
C VAL A 553 16.40 -0.36 -17.03
N VAL A 554 17.14 0.33 -16.16
CA VAL A 554 18.40 1.00 -16.53
C VAL A 554 19.44 -0.02 -16.99
N SER A 555 19.59 -1.15 -16.29
CA SER A 555 20.47 -2.25 -16.71
C SER A 555 20.04 -2.85 -18.04
N SER A 556 18.74 -3.03 -18.27
CA SER A 556 18.20 -3.55 -19.54
C SER A 556 18.43 -2.56 -20.69
N ALA A 557 18.38 -1.25 -20.43
CA ALA A 557 18.73 -0.23 -21.41
C ALA A 557 20.22 -0.28 -21.78
N VAL A 558 21.10 -0.57 -20.81
CA VAL A 558 22.53 -0.83 -21.06
C VAL A 558 22.71 -2.13 -21.88
N ASP A 559 21.98 -3.19 -21.55
CA ASP A 559 22.02 -4.44 -22.31
C ASP A 559 21.52 -4.26 -23.75
N VAL A 560 20.45 -3.50 -23.97
CA VAL A 560 19.94 -3.14 -25.32
C VAL A 560 20.94 -2.25 -26.08
N SER A 561 21.64 -1.34 -25.40
CA SER A 561 22.73 -0.56 -25.99
C SER A 561 23.88 -1.47 -26.42
N SER A 562 24.26 -2.44 -25.59
CA SER A 562 25.31 -3.42 -25.92
C SER A 562 24.89 -4.34 -27.08
N LEU A 563 23.61 -4.69 -27.17
CA LEU A 563 23.06 -5.47 -28.28
C LEU A 563 23.07 -4.65 -29.59
N SER A 564 22.83 -3.34 -29.49
CA SER A 564 22.90 -2.41 -30.62
C SER A 564 24.35 -2.21 -31.09
N GLU A 565 25.32 -2.15 -30.17
CA GLU A 565 26.75 -2.17 -30.51
C GLU A 565 27.17 -3.50 -31.15
N ALA A 566 26.75 -4.63 -30.59
CA ALA A 566 27.04 -5.95 -31.14
C ALA A 566 26.42 -6.13 -32.55
N PHE A 567 25.20 -5.62 -32.75
CA PHE A 567 24.55 -5.60 -34.06
C PHE A 567 25.28 -4.66 -35.02
N GLY A 568 25.70 -3.48 -34.57
CA GLY A 568 26.52 -2.56 -35.36
C GLY A 568 27.84 -3.20 -35.80
N PHE A 569 28.51 -3.90 -34.88
CA PHE A 569 29.74 -4.65 -35.19
C PHE A 569 29.49 -5.81 -36.17
N ALA A 570 28.37 -6.52 -36.04
CA ALA A 570 27.97 -7.57 -36.97
C ALA A 570 27.67 -7.01 -38.37
N VAL A 571 26.98 -5.87 -38.48
CA VAL A 571 26.72 -5.18 -39.75
C VAL A 571 28.02 -4.71 -40.39
N GLN A 572 28.94 -4.15 -39.60
CA GLN A 572 30.24 -3.71 -40.10
C GLN A 572 31.09 -4.90 -40.60
N SER A 573 31.16 -5.98 -39.83
CA SER A 573 31.84 -7.21 -40.22
C SER A 573 31.23 -7.85 -41.47
N PHE A 574 29.91 -7.81 -41.61
CA PHE A 574 29.22 -8.25 -42.82
C PHE A 574 29.59 -7.38 -44.02
N ASN A 575 29.62 -6.07 -43.85
CA ASN A 575 29.96 -5.14 -44.92
C ASN A 575 31.42 -5.31 -45.39
N GLU A 576 32.37 -5.43 -44.46
CA GLU A 576 33.77 -5.76 -44.76
C GLU A 576 33.90 -7.13 -45.46
N GLY A 577 33.13 -8.12 -45.02
CA GLY A 577 33.07 -9.43 -45.68
C GLY A 577 32.55 -9.34 -47.11
N ASN A 578 31.53 -8.51 -47.34
CA ASN A 578 30.95 -8.28 -48.66
C ASN A 578 31.91 -7.50 -49.57
N GLU A 579 32.62 -6.52 -49.04
CA GLU A 579 33.65 -5.77 -49.76
C GLU A 579 34.81 -6.68 -50.19
N LYS A 580 35.27 -7.57 -49.29
CA LYS A 580 36.26 -8.62 -49.63
C LYS A 580 35.73 -9.61 -50.67
N LEU A 581 34.45 -9.98 -50.62
CA LEU A 581 33.82 -10.84 -51.62
C LEU A 581 33.78 -10.15 -52.99
N ILE A 582 33.39 -8.88 -53.04
CA ILE A 582 33.40 -8.06 -54.28
C ILE A 582 34.83 -7.96 -54.83
N ALA A 583 35.82 -7.68 -53.98
CA ALA A 583 37.22 -7.62 -54.41
C ALA A 583 37.71 -8.97 -54.97
N ASN A 584 37.33 -10.09 -54.35
CA ASN A 584 37.65 -11.42 -54.86
C ASN A 584 36.94 -11.71 -56.19
N LEU A 585 35.68 -11.30 -56.35
CA LEU A 585 34.94 -11.45 -57.61
C LEU A 585 35.58 -10.63 -58.73
N GLN A 586 35.97 -9.37 -58.48
CA GLN A 586 36.72 -8.54 -59.43
C GLN A 586 38.08 -9.16 -59.78
N ARG A 587 38.74 -9.79 -58.81
CA ARG A 587 40.02 -10.48 -59.05
C ARG A 587 39.84 -11.75 -59.88
N ILE A 588 38.73 -12.48 -59.69
CA ILE A 588 38.35 -13.63 -60.51
C ILE A 588 38.01 -13.17 -61.93
N GLU A 589 37.23 -12.10 -62.08
CA GLU A 589 36.92 -11.47 -63.38
C GLU A 589 38.20 -11.09 -64.12
N GLY A 590 39.11 -10.37 -63.48
CA GLY A 590 40.40 -10.01 -64.09
C GLY A 590 41.31 -11.22 -64.40
N ALA A 591 41.21 -12.31 -63.62
CA ALA A 591 41.91 -13.56 -63.94
C ALA A 591 41.27 -14.29 -65.13
N MET A 592 39.94 -14.25 -65.24
CA MET A 592 39.19 -14.79 -66.37
C MET A 592 39.49 -14.03 -67.67
N ASP A 593 39.53 -12.69 -67.63
CA ASP A 593 39.91 -11.88 -68.80
C ASP A 593 41.33 -12.20 -69.27
N LYS A 594 42.29 -12.31 -68.34
CA LYS A 594 43.65 -12.74 -68.68
C LYS A 594 43.70 -14.14 -69.26
N SER A 595 42.87 -15.05 -68.76
CA SER A 595 42.76 -16.41 -69.29
C SER A 595 42.12 -16.43 -70.68
N MET A 596 41.12 -15.58 -70.94
CA MET A 596 40.50 -15.44 -72.25
C MET A 596 41.49 -14.85 -73.26
N LEU A 597 42.21 -13.78 -72.91
CA LEU A 597 43.25 -13.20 -73.76
C LEU A 597 44.34 -14.21 -74.11
N ARG A 598 44.79 -15.00 -73.12
CA ARG A 598 45.79 -16.05 -73.36
C ARG A 598 45.24 -17.19 -74.22
N SER A 599 43.96 -17.53 -74.06
CA SER A 599 43.28 -18.52 -74.91
C SER A 599 43.15 -18.01 -76.35
N ASP A 600 42.84 -16.73 -76.55
CA ASP A 600 42.75 -16.11 -77.87
C ASP A 600 44.13 -16.01 -78.54
N GLU A 601 45.17 -15.65 -77.79
CA GLU A 601 46.56 -15.70 -78.28
C GLU A 601 46.98 -17.13 -78.65
N GLN A 602 46.60 -18.13 -77.86
CA GLN A 602 46.87 -19.54 -78.17
C GLN A 602 46.08 -20.01 -79.39
N LEU A 603 44.81 -19.64 -79.53
CA LEU A 603 44.01 -19.92 -80.72
C LEU A 603 44.62 -19.25 -81.96
N ALA A 604 45.04 -18.00 -81.87
CA ALA A 604 45.73 -17.30 -82.95
C ALA A 604 47.04 -18.00 -83.32
N TYR A 605 47.82 -18.45 -82.32
CA TYR A 605 49.04 -19.21 -82.53
C TYR A 605 48.77 -20.56 -83.21
N TYR A 606 47.76 -21.31 -82.76
CA TYR A 606 47.38 -22.59 -83.38
C TYR A 606 46.80 -22.42 -84.78
N VAL A 607 46.05 -21.35 -85.05
CA VAL A 607 45.55 -21.04 -86.40
C VAL A 607 46.71 -20.64 -87.32
N ALA A 608 47.68 -19.87 -86.83
CA ALA A 608 48.90 -19.55 -87.59
C ALA A 608 49.72 -20.80 -87.89
N GLN A 609 49.89 -21.68 -86.90
CA GLN A 609 50.59 -22.95 -87.05
C GLN A 609 49.85 -23.91 -88.01
N ALA A 610 48.52 -23.98 -87.91
CA ALA A 610 47.70 -24.77 -88.83
C ALA A 610 47.77 -24.21 -90.26
N ARG A 611 47.79 -22.88 -90.42
CA ARG A 611 47.99 -22.22 -91.72
C ARG A 611 49.36 -22.54 -92.30
N GLU A 612 50.41 -22.51 -91.48
CA GLU A 612 51.77 -22.87 -91.90
C GLU A 612 51.86 -24.35 -92.31
N ILE A 613 51.23 -25.27 -91.56
CA ILE A 613 51.15 -26.69 -91.92
C ILE A 613 50.34 -26.88 -93.22
N ILE A 614 49.24 -26.15 -93.41
CA ILE A 614 48.44 -26.19 -94.65
C ILE A 614 49.27 -25.67 -95.82
N ASP A 615 49.98 -24.54 -95.67
CA ASP A 615 50.86 -23.99 -96.72
C ASP A 615 52.00 -24.95 -97.03
N LEU A 616 52.59 -25.61 -96.03
CA LEU A 616 53.64 -26.61 -96.22
C LEU A 616 53.10 -27.86 -96.93
N SER A 617 51.91 -28.32 -96.54
CA SER A 617 51.19 -29.43 -97.20
C SER A 617 50.78 -29.06 -98.62
N MET A 618 50.36 -27.83 -98.87
CA MET A 618 49.95 -27.36 -100.19
C MET A 618 51.17 -27.19 -101.11
N THR A 619 52.28 -26.71 -100.57
CA THR A 619 53.59 -26.67 -101.26
C THR A 619 54.10 -28.07 -101.56
N SER A 620 54.03 -28.99 -100.59
CA SER A 620 54.42 -30.39 -100.76
C SER A 620 53.51 -31.13 -101.76
N GLN A 621 52.20 -30.90 -101.73
CA GLN A 621 51.26 -31.44 -102.71
C GLN A 621 51.47 -30.84 -104.10
N LYS A 622 51.82 -29.54 -104.18
CA LYS A 622 52.20 -28.89 -105.44
C LYS A 622 53.50 -29.48 -105.98
N GLU A 623 54.53 -29.66 -105.15
CA GLU A 623 55.78 -30.34 -105.54
C GLU A 623 55.53 -31.79 -105.95
N MET A 624 54.69 -32.55 -105.23
CA MET A 624 54.32 -33.91 -105.64
C MET A 624 53.54 -33.93 -106.95
N ALA A 625 52.60 -33.00 -107.17
CA ALA A 625 51.86 -32.88 -108.43
C ALA A 625 52.78 -32.45 -109.59
N GLU A 626 53.79 -31.64 -109.32
CA GLU A 626 54.80 -31.19 -110.29
C GLU A 626 55.79 -32.32 -110.62
N GLN A 627 56.17 -33.14 -109.62
CA GLN A 627 56.93 -34.38 -109.82
C GLN A 627 56.11 -35.45 -110.57
N LEU A 628 54.80 -35.55 -110.33
CA LEU A 628 53.87 -36.42 -111.08
C LEU A 628 53.60 -35.90 -112.50
N ARG A 629 53.62 -34.59 -112.73
CA ARG A 629 53.61 -34.01 -114.08
C ARG A 629 54.92 -34.18 -114.83
N GLN A 630 56.03 -34.43 -114.13
CA GLN A 630 57.33 -34.77 -114.73
C GLN A 630 57.51 -36.28 -114.97
N LEU A 631 56.60 -37.13 -114.48
CA LEU A 631 56.64 -38.59 -114.70
C LEU A 631 56.45 -39.01 -116.19
N PRO A 632 55.71 -38.30 -117.06
CA PRO A 632 55.71 -38.60 -118.51
C PRO A 632 57.01 -38.19 -119.22
N GLY A 633 57.89 -37.39 -118.59
CA GLY A 633 59.19 -36.99 -119.14
C GLY A 633 60.38 -37.80 -118.60
N ARG A 634 60.20 -38.56 -117.50
CA ARG A 634 61.25 -39.41 -116.90
C ARG A 634 61.13 -40.89 -117.25
N GLN A 635 59.98 -41.36 -117.76
CA GLN A 635 59.86 -42.72 -118.30
C GLN A 635 60.31 -42.86 -119.77
N SER A 636 60.51 -41.76 -120.51
CA SER A 636 61.07 -41.78 -121.87
C SER A 636 62.62 -41.76 -121.91
N MET A 637 63.31 -41.60 -120.78
CA MET A 637 64.79 -41.58 -120.71
C MET A 637 65.40 -42.84 -120.06
N ALA A 638 64.60 -43.86 -119.71
CA ALA A 638 65.08 -45.06 -119.00
C ALA A 638 64.70 -46.39 -119.67
N ALA A 639 64.16 -46.40 -120.88
CA ALA A 639 63.72 -47.62 -121.57
C ALA A 639 64.19 -47.81 -123.03
N GLU A 640 64.91 -46.87 -123.65
CA GLU A 640 65.31 -47.00 -125.08
C GLU A 640 66.72 -46.45 -125.38
N GLU A 641 67.69 -46.84 -124.55
CA GLU A 641 68.93 -47.42 -125.07
C GLU A 641 68.70 -48.94 -125.21
N ALA A 642 67.95 -49.33 -126.26
CA ALA A 642 67.88 -50.72 -126.72
C ALA A 642 67.46 -50.81 -128.20
N GLY A 643 68.06 -50.01 -129.08
CA GLY A 643 67.95 -50.20 -130.53
C GLY A 643 68.07 -48.92 -131.34
N ASN A 644 69.08 -48.87 -132.20
CA ASN A 644 69.37 -47.82 -133.19
C ASN A 644 68.14 -47.44 -134.04
N GLY A 645 67.89 -46.13 -134.24
CA GLY A 645 66.87 -45.61 -135.16
C GLY A 645 66.50 -44.16 -134.91
#